data_AF-A0A8J8WCU9-F1
#
_entry.id   AF-A0A8J8WCU9-F1
#
_cell.length_a   1.000
_cell.length_b   1.000
_cell.length_c   1.000
_cell.angle_alpha   90.00
_cell.angle_beta   90.00
_cell.angle_gamma   90.00
#
_symmetry.space_group_name_H-M   'P 1'
#
loop_
_entity.id
_entity.type
_entity.pdbx_description
1 polymer ?
#
loop_
_entity_poly.entity_id
_entity_poly.type
_entity_poly.pdbx_seq_one_letter_code
_entity_poly.pdbx_strand_id
1 'polypeptide(L)'
;MFSVPDNMQDLRAELFNIGGDGATLTLPSHQLKALWPFLDNIYILRTQKTNPRQLTTSYLRCRLWPAKPYPGAVTDENRKRKRAAHKEIYGCPCKVKFVDDGLLTCVSRTSVDGHNHDFEAIEKKIPSGVRELAAQEVAKGYTPKEVIRILKNPENGNLKALQLAGGSRISAQDAFNASKSKARPHSERSTPLSPAARQNWQVQFFTTSSARNSAEEQLPPPVPPAAQFPEPPPPSNGPTFAVLKPVASGQSTQAAPTRAQTIPPPFSQIPRYPILYSDPSPIHLLPVLSHRITSSKPFPPVESSAPRPPRISIFVKRDDQASPLACTGNKYRKLEYLVPDIFSPAPAYHYYEFHPATEPLPGPATILVTEGALQSNHTVQVAALARKLGLMALVLLNRDTGGGFKTTPSPDTFTQVGNPQINKLLGVDIRISNPDDPKATDAQAVLEELRQSGHRPYWIPGGASRHPLGGLGYARAAFEIANQENEISLGGSGRFDYIFVCCGSGSTVAGLIAGFKLLEKMQLSAGQRPTTNTTFPPRKIVGILNSPTNPQEWHEERVLRFARQAGQLIGLFNPNIEITREDVHLDSRFVGEGYGVIDDETRKTMSIMAETEALILDPVYTAKVATGMLQWTQGQVMANYARQHGLENVNVLFIHTGGQAVLPAYFDQHLAGPIESSQT
;
A
#
# COMPACT_ATOMS: atom_id res chain seq x y z
N MET A 1 5.53 -18.96 2.60
CA MET A 1 4.31 -19.67 2.17
C MET A 1 3.94 -19.11 0.81
N PHE A 2 3.82 -19.92 -0.25
CA PHE A 2 3.31 -19.39 -1.52
C PHE A 2 1.78 -19.51 -1.52
N SER A 3 1.10 -18.44 -1.92
CA SER A 3 -0.35 -18.35 -1.89
C SER A 3 -0.92 -18.67 -3.26
N VAL A 4 -1.83 -19.63 -3.31
CA VAL A 4 -2.65 -19.98 -4.47
C VAL A 4 -4.10 -19.81 -4.01
N PRO A 5 -5.00 -19.20 -4.81
CA PRO A 5 -6.38 -19.00 -4.38
C PRO A 5 -7.05 -20.29 -3.90
N ASP A 6 -7.88 -20.22 -2.86
CA ASP A 6 -8.56 -21.42 -2.32
C ASP A 6 -9.50 -22.07 -3.35
N ASN A 7 -10.04 -21.30 -4.31
CA ASN A 7 -10.89 -21.79 -5.40
C ASN A 7 -10.12 -22.33 -6.63
N MET A 8 -8.79 -22.47 -6.53
CA MET A 8 -7.96 -22.90 -7.66
C MET A 8 -8.32 -24.30 -8.16
N GLN A 9 -8.69 -25.20 -7.26
CA GLN A 9 -9.07 -26.56 -7.63
C GLN A 9 -10.38 -26.59 -8.43
N ASP A 10 -11.35 -25.75 -8.04
CA ASP A 10 -12.62 -25.58 -8.76
C ASP A 10 -12.39 -25.00 -10.14
N LEU A 11 -11.57 -23.95 -10.25
CA LEU A 11 -11.21 -23.33 -11.53
C LEU A 11 -10.52 -24.32 -12.47
N ARG A 12 -9.63 -25.18 -11.95
CA ARG A 12 -8.97 -26.23 -12.73
C ARG A 12 -9.98 -27.26 -13.24
N ALA A 13 -10.95 -27.65 -12.42
CA ALA A 13 -12.01 -28.59 -12.78
C ALA A 13 -12.97 -27.98 -13.83
N GLU A 14 -13.38 -26.72 -13.65
CA GLU A 14 -14.20 -25.98 -14.62
C GLU A 14 -13.51 -25.87 -15.98
N LEU A 15 -12.22 -25.52 -15.97
CA LEU A 15 -11.42 -25.38 -17.18
C LEU A 15 -11.26 -26.72 -17.92
N PHE A 16 -11.16 -27.84 -17.19
CA PHE A 16 -11.06 -29.18 -17.76
C PHE A 16 -12.39 -29.69 -18.32
N ASN A 17 -13.48 -29.46 -17.59
CA ASN A 17 -14.82 -29.94 -17.94
C ASN A 17 -15.56 -29.02 -18.91
N ILE A 18 -14.84 -28.16 -19.64
CA ILE A 18 -15.46 -27.22 -20.56
C ILE A 18 -16.11 -27.96 -21.76
N GLY A 19 -17.45 -28.11 -21.69
CA GLY A 19 -18.33 -28.20 -22.85
C GLY A 19 -19.22 -29.44 -23.01
N GLY A 20 -20.38 -29.17 -23.61
CA GLY A 20 -21.32 -30.07 -24.30
C GLY A 20 -22.19 -29.24 -25.26
N ASP A 21 -22.76 -28.13 -24.75
CA ASP A 21 -23.80 -27.35 -25.45
C ASP A 21 -23.46 -25.86 -25.63
N GLY A 22 -22.25 -25.53 -26.09
CA GLY A 22 -21.85 -24.12 -26.31
C GLY A 22 -21.45 -23.34 -25.05
N ALA A 23 -21.29 -24.02 -23.91
CA ALA A 23 -20.81 -23.42 -22.66
C ALA A 23 -19.44 -22.74 -22.86
N THR A 24 -19.34 -21.49 -22.40
CA THR A 24 -18.14 -20.66 -22.42
C THR A 24 -17.79 -20.28 -20.98
N LEU A 25 -16.54 -20.49 -20.59
CA LEU A 25 -16.02 -20.02 -19.31
C LEU A 25 -15.42 -18.62 -19.53
N THR A 26 -15.99 -17.61 -18.89
CA THR A 26 -15.54 -16.23 -19.02
C THR A 26 -14.87 -15.80 -17.72
N LEU A 27 -13.61 -15.39 -17.81
CA LEU A 27 -12.80 -14.98 -16.67
C LEU A 27 -12.13 -13.63 -16.97
N PRO A 28 -11.89 -12.78 -15.96
CA PRO A 28 -11.04 -11.61 -16.14
C PRO A 28 -9.65 -12.00 -16.67
N SER A 29 -9.20 -11.37 -17.77
CA SER A 29 -7.96 -11.74 -18.46
C SER A 29 -6.73 -11.64 -17.56
N HIS A 30 -6.70 -10.66 -16.65
CA HIS A 30 -5.62 -10.50 -15.68
C HIS A 30 -5.56 -11.66 -14.68
N GLN A 31 -6.71 -12.13 -14.21
CA GLN A 31 -6.81 -13.25 -13.28
C GLN A 31 -6.37 -14.55 -13.95
N LEU A 32 -6.83 -14.80 -15.17
CA LEU A 32 -6.40 -15.97 -15.94
C LEU A 32 -4.89 -15.94 -16.23
N LYS A 33 -4.32 -14.77 -16.58
CA LYS A 33 -2.87 -14.62 -16.80
C LYS A 33 -2.05 -14.88 -15.54
N ALA A 34 -2.48 -14.35 -14.39
CA ALA A 34 -1.80 -14.57 -13.11
C ALA A 34 -1.85 -16.04 -12.67
N LEU A 35 -2.96 -16.73 -12.94
CA LEU A 35 -3.14 -18.14 -12.58
C LEU A 35 -2.61 -19.11 -13.64
N TRP A 36 -2.33 -18.63 -14.86
CA TRP A 36 -1.91 -19.47 -15.98
C TRP A 36 -0.70 -20.37 -15.67
N PRO A 37 0.36 -19.91 -14.98
CA PRO A 37 1.48 -20.78 -14.61
C PRO A 37 1.08 -22.00 -13.78
N PHE A 38 -0.08 -21.97 -13.13
CA PHE A 38 -0.65 -23.06 -12.33
C PHE A 38 -1.78 -23.81 -13.05
N LEU A 39 -2.18 -23.37 -14.25
CA LEU A 39 -3.20 -24.01 -15.12
C LEU A 39 -2.59 -24.64 -16.38
N ASP A 40 -1.37 -24.25 -16.76
CA ASP A 40 -0.72 -24.64 -18.01
C ASP A 40 -0.39 -26.15 -18.12
N ASN A 41 -0.56 -26.92 -17.04
CA ASN A 41 -0.45 -28.36 -17.11
C ASN A 41 -1.65 -29.00 -17.83
N ILE A 42 -2.79 -28.31 -17.92
CA ILE A 42 -3.99 -28.80 -18.60
C ILE A 42 -3.87 -28.65 -20.11
N TYR A 43 -3.48 -27.46 -20.56
CA TYR A 43 -3.45 -27.10 -21.98
C TYR A 43 -2.09 -26.55 -22.42
N ILE A 44 -1.66 -26.92 -23.62
CA ILE A 44 -0.47 -26.36 -24.27
C ILE A 44 -0.90 -25.47 -25.44
N LEU A 45 -0.33 -24.27 -25.50
CA LEU A 45 -0.51 -23.34 -26.62
C LEU A 45 0.01 -23.94 -27.93
N ARG A 46 -0.80 -23.90 -28.99
CA ARG A 46 -0.40 -24.34 -30.34
C ARG A 46 -0.22 -23.17 -31.29
N THR A 47 -1.18 -22.25 -31.29
CA THR A 47 -1.19 -21.13 -32.20
C THR A 47 -1.89 -19.97 -31.52
N GLN A 48 -1.36 -18.77 -31.72
CA GLN A 48 -1.96 -17.55 -31.25
C GLN A 48 -2.10 -16.59 -32.44
N LYS A 49 -3.24 -15.91 -32.52
CA LYS A 49 -3.50 -14.90 -33.52
C LYS A 49 -4.03 -13.66 -32.82
N THR A 50 -3.46 -12.51 -33.11
CA THR A 50 -3.97 -11.22 -32.63
C THR A 50 -4.51 -10.45 -33.81
N ASN A 51 -5.73 -9.93 -33.69
CA ASN A 51 -6.35 -9.14 -34.76
C ASN A 51 -6.08 -7.64 -34.58
N PRO A 52 -6.39 -6.78 -35.58
CA PRO A 52 -6.15 -5.33 -35.51
C PRO A 52 -6.93 -4.60 -34.41
N ARG A 53 -7.94 -5.24 -33.81
CA ARG A 53 -8.70 -4.73 -32.65
C ARG A 53 -8.11 -5.21 -31.31
N GLN A 54 -6.87 -5.66 -31.30
CA GLN A 54 -6.14 -6.21 -30.15
C GLN A 54 -6.76 -7.46 -29.50
N LEU A 55 -7.74 -8.10 -30.14
CA LEU A 55 -8.27 -9.38 -29.66
C LEU A 55 -7.27 -10.50 -29.95
N THR A 56 -6.82 -11.18 -28.90
CA THR A 56 -5.87 -12.28 -28.97
C THR A 56 -6.62 -13.60 -28.84
N THR A 57 -6.66 -14.38 -29.93
CA THR A 57 -7.20 -15.74 -29.92
C THR A 57 -6.08 -16.75 -29.81
N SER A 58 -6.03 -17.48 -28.71
CA SER A 58 -5.10 -18.58 -28.46
C SER A 58 -5.81 -19.90 -28.67
N TYR A 59 -5.25 -20.78 -29.50
CA TYR A 59 -5.72 -22.14 -29.71
C TYR A 59 -4.82 -23.10 -28.94
N LEU A 60 -5.40 -23.82 -28.00
CA LEU A 60 -4.69 -24.74 -27.12
C LEU A 60 -5.22 -26.18 -27.27
N ARG A 61 -4.38 -27.14 -26.92
CA ARG A 61 -4.72 -28.56 -26.92
C ARG A 61 -4.42 -29.16 -25.56
N CYS A 62 -5.18 -30.19 -25.19
CA CYS A 62 -4.87 -30.95 -23.99
C CYS A 62 -3.40 -31.37 -23.98
N ARG A 63 -2.75 -31.26 -22.83
CA ARG A 63 -1.34 -31.60 -22.66
C ARG A 63 -1.03 -33.08 -22.90
N LEU A 64 -2.05 -33.95 -22.91
CA LEU A 64 -1.97 -35.36 -23.28
C LEU A 64 -2.23 -35.62 -24.79
N TRP A 65 -2.14 -34.59 -25.64
CA TRP A 65 -2.15 -34.71 -27.12
C TRP A 65 -0.90 -35.48 -27.62
N PRO A 66 -0.96 -36.32 -28.67
CA PRO A 66 0.09 -37.29 -29.02
C PRO A 66 1.51 -36.72 -29.09
N ALA A 67 2.43 -37.39 -28.37
CA ALA A 67 3.82 -37.49 -28.76
C ALA A 67 3.96 -38.73 -29.67
N LYS A 68 4.65 -38.62 -30.80
CA LYS A 68 4.86 -39.74 -31.75
C LYS A 68 5.47 -40.95 -31.03
N PRO A 69 5.08 -42.20 -31.34
CA PRO A 69 5.88 -43.36 -30.93
C PRO A 69 7.24 -43.30 -31.64
N TYR A 70 8.30 -43.72 -30.94
CA TYR A 70 9.60 -43.99 -31.53
C TYR A 70 9.43 -45.19 -32.48
N PRO A 71 9.69 -45.06 -33.81
CA PRO A 71 9.59 -46.22 -34.68
C PRO A 71 10.80 -47.13 -34.41
N GLY A 72 10.55 -48.32 -33.86
CA GLY A 72 11.43 -49.46 -34.09
C GLY A 72 11.46 -49.78 -35.59
N ALA A 73 12.62 -50.19 -36.10
CA ALA A 73 12.84 -50.47 -37.51
C ALA A 73 11.83 -51.49 -38.04
N VAL A 74 10.96 -51.07 -38.98
CA VAL A 74 10.08 -51.98 -39.73
C VAL A 74 10.15 -51.60 -41.21
N THR A 75 10.39 -52.61 -42.05
CA THR A 75 10.73 -52.52 -43.47
C THR A 75 9.55 -52.13 -44.37
N ASP A 76 9.87 -51.63 -45.57
CA ASP A 76 8.91 -51.05 -46.54
C ASP A 76 7.83 -52.03 -47.04
N GLU A 77 8.01 -53.34 -46.90
CA GLU A 77 7.00 -54.35 -47.28
C GLU A 77 5.74 -54.30 -46.41
N ASN A 78 5.87 -53.94 -45.13
CA ASN A 78 4.72 -53.82 -44.23
C ASN A 78 3.89 -52.55 -44.48
N ARG A 79 4.38 -51.63 -45.33
CA ARG A 79 3.71 -50.35 -45.62
C ARG A 79 2.62 -50.47 -46.69
N LYS A 80 2.61 -51.54 -47.50
CA LYS A 80 1.66 -51.73 -48.62
C LYS A 80 0.28 -52.31 -48.25
N ARG A 81 0.04 -52.75 -47.00
CA ARG A 81 -1.28 -53.23 -46.54
C ARG A 81 -2.12 -52.17 -45.84
N LYS A 82 -2.04 -50.90 -46.26
CA LYS A 82 -3.02 -49.87 -45.87
C LYS A 82 -4.21 -49.91 -46.83
N ARG A 83 -5.38 -50.34 -46.35
CA ARG A 83 -6.72 -49.78 -46.68
C ARG A 83 -7.84 -50.58 -46.00
N ALA A 84 -7.96 -50.46 -44.69
CA ALA A 84 -9.21 -50.59 -43.94
C ALA A 84 -8.95 -50.12 -42.50
N ALA A 85 -9.94 -49.45 -41.90
CA ALA A 85 -9.96 -48.91 -40.53
C ALA A 85 -9.13 -47.64 -40.25
N HIS A 86 -9.77 -46.48 -40.45
CA HIS A 86 -9.56 -45.33 -39.57
C HIS A 86 -10.07 -45.69 -38.16
N LYS A 87 -9.17 -45.85 -37.19
CA LYS A 87 -9.27 -45.35 -35.79
C LYS A 87 -8.22 -46.03 -34.91
N GLU A 88 -7.13 -45.32 -34.63
CA GLU A 88 -6.47 -45.40 -33.32
C GLU A 88 -6.01 -43.98 -32.97
N ILE A 89 -6.83 -43.26 -32.18
CA ILE A 89 -6.49 -41.93 -31.68
C ILE A 89 -5.60 -42.14 -30.45
N TYR A 90 -4.28 -42.11 -30.64
CA TYR A 90 -3.33 -42.12 -29.51
C TYR A 90 -3.19 -40.69 -28.95
N GLY A 91 -4.02 -40.34 -27.97
CA GLY A 91 -3.93 -39.12 -27.16
C GLY A 91 -5.22 -38.30 -27.11
N CYS A 92 -5.27 -37.28 -26.26
CA CYS A 92 -6.52 -36.58 -25.96
C CYS A 92 -7.01 -35.72 -27.13
N PRO A 93 -8.25 -35.89 -27.63
CA PRO A 93 -8.75 -35.12 -28.78
C PRO A 93 -9.18 -33.69 -28.42
N CYS A 94 -9.24 -33.35 -27.13
CA CYS A 94 -9.76 -32.08 -26.64
C CYS A 94 -8.92 -30.87 -27.09
N LYS A 95 -9.60 -29.87 -27.67
CA LYS A 95 -9.04 -28.59 -28.11
C LYS A 95 -9.89 -27.44 -27.59
N VAL A 96 -9.26 -26.39 -27.11
CA VAL A 96 -9.93 -25.19 -26.59
C VAL A 96 -9.39 -23.94 -27.28
N LYS A 97 -10.22 -22.91 -27.37
CA LYS A 97 -9.81 -21.55 -27.76
C LYS A 97 -10.04 -20.58 -26.62
N PHE A 98 -9.08 -19.70 -26.43
CA PHE A 98 -9.14 -18.59 -25.48
C PHE A 98 -9.21 -17.33 -26.34
N VAL A 99 -10.28 -16.55 -26.19
CA VAL A 99 -10.44 -15.26 -26.85
C VAL A 99 -10.28 -14.19 -25.79
N ASP A 100 -9.15 -13.50 -25.81
CA ASP A 100 -8.77 -12.46 -24.86
C ASP A 100 -8.91 -11.08 -25.52
N ASP A 101 -9.75 -10.22 -24.96
CA ASP A 101 -9.94 -8.82 -25.41
C ASP A 101 -9.15 -7.80 -24.57
N GLY A 102 -8.34 -8.27 -23.62
CA GLY A 102 -7.59 -7.47 -22.66
C GLY A 102 -8.30 -7.31 -21.31
N LEU A 103 -9.63 -7.44 -21.26
CA LEU A 103 -10.45 -7.35 -20.04
C LEU A 103 -10.98 -8.72 -19.61
N LEU A 104 -11.56 -9.46 -20.55
CA LEU A 104 -12.14 -10.79 -20.36
C LEU A 104 -11.48 -11.79 -21.32
N THR A 105 -11.25 -12.99 -20.80
CA THR A 105 -10.88 -14.15 -21.61
C THR A 105 -12.05 -15.13 -21.61
N CYS A 106 -12.60 -15.33 -22.80
CA CYS A 106 -13.63 -16.34 -23.05
C CYS A 106 -12.95 -17.65 -23.49
N VAL A 107 -13.11 -18.70 -22.70
CA VAL A 107 -12.62 -20.04 -23.00
C VAL A 107 -13.77 -20.89 -23.52
N SER A 108 -13.56 -21.58 -24.65
CA SER A 108 -14.56 -22.48 -25.22
C SER A 108 -13.91 -23.68 -25.91
N ARG A 109 -14.61 -24.83 -25.89
CA ARG A 109 -14.16 -26.03 -26.61
C ARG A 109 -14.34 -25.85 -28.11
N THR A 110 -13.34 -26.29 -28.87
CA THR A 110 -13.33 -26.26 -30.35
C THR A 110 -13.34 -27.65 -30.98
N SER A 111 -13.10 -28.71 -30.21
CA SER A 111 -13.27 -30.09 -30.64
C SER A 111 -14.69 -30.59 -30.35
N VAL A 112 -15.20 -31.45 -31.23
CA VAL A 112 -16.47 -32.15 -31.02
C VAL A 112 -16.32 -33.11 -29.83
N ASP A 113 -15.25 -33.90 -29.82
CA ASP A 113 -14.92 -34.79 -28.71
C ASP A 113 -14.29 -34.01 -27.54
N GLY A 114 -14.75 -34.32 -26.32
CA GLY A 114 -14.19 -33.82 -25.07
C GLY A 114 -12.88 -34.50 -24.67
N HIS A 115 -12.52 -34.40 -23.39
CA HIS A 115 -11.41 -35.21 -22.87
C HIS A 115 -11.79 -36.70 -22.87
N ASN A 116 -10.88 -37.56 -23.32
CA ASN A 116 -11.03 -39.03 -23.31
C ASN A 116 -10.25 -39.69 -22.17
N HIS A 117 -9.96 -38.93 -21.12
CA HIS A 117 -9.23 -39.35 -19.94
C HIS A 117 -9.74 -38.55 -18.74
N ASP A 118 -9.52 -39.06 -17.54
CA ASP A 118 -9.90 -38.37 -16.32
C ASP A 118 -8.96 -37.21 -15.99
N PHE A 119 -9.44 -36.29 -15.14
CA PHE A 119 -8.69 -35.11 -14.72
C PHE A 119 -7.35 -35.48 -14.03
N GLU A 120 -7.34 -36.55 -13.24
CA GLU A 120 -6.14 -37.05 -12.54
C GLU A 120 -4.97 -37.37 -13.48
N ALA A 121 -5.25 -37.73 -14.73
CA ALA A 121 -4.20 -38.02 -15.72
C ALA A 121 -3.32 -36.79 -16.01
N ILE A 122 -3.89 -35.58 -15.87
CA ILE A 122 -3.17 -34.31 -16.05
C ILE A 122 -2.35 -33.94 -14.81
N GLU A 123 -2.75 -34.33 -13.61
CA GLU A 123 -1.99 -34.03 -12.37
C GLU A 123 -0.61 -34.67 -12.32
N LYS A 124 -0.36 -35.67 -13.18
CA LYS A 124 0.99 -36.22 -13.42
C LYS A 124 1.93 -35.20 -14.10
N LYS A 125 1.40 -34.12 -14.67
CA LYS A 125 2.16 -33.04 -15.30
C LYS A 125 2.26 -31.86 -14.34
N ILE A 126 3.50 -31.50 -14.00
CA ILE A 126 3.80 -30.41 -13.07
C ILE A 126 3.62 -29.07 -13.81
N PRO A 127 2.78 -28.14 -13.29
CA PRO A 127 2.63 -26.79 -13.83
C PRO A 127 3.94 -25.99 -13.82
N SER A 128 4.09 -25.01 -14.70
CA SER A 128 5.30 -24.18 -14.75
C SER A 128 5.53 -23.38 -13.46
N GLY A 129 4.48 -22.82 -12.87
CA GLY A 129 4.56 -22.07 -11.60
C GLY A 129 5.10 -22.91 -10.44
N VAL A 130 4.72 -24.20 -10.38
CA VAL A 130 5.24 -25.13 -9.36
C VAL A 130 6.74 -25.42 -9.56
N ARG A 131 7.22 -25.51 -10.80
CA ARG A 131 8.65 -25.65 -11.09
C ARG A 131 9.42 -24.39 -10.75
N GLU A 132 8.83 -23.23 -10.97
CA GLU A 132 9.45 -21.95 -10.62
C GLU A 132 9.62 -21.79 -9.11
N LEU A 133 8.61 -22.17 -8.32
CA LEU A 133 8.71 -22.23 -6.86
C LEU A 133 9.85 -23.15 -6.41
N ALA A 134 9.96 -24.34 -7.01
CA ALA A 134 11.07 -25.24 -6.72
C ALA A 134 12.43 -24.63 -7.09
N ALA A 135 12.53 -23.93 -8.23
CA ALA A 135 13.76 -23.26 -8.66
C ALA A 135 14.16 -22.11 -7.71
N GLN A 136 13.20 -21.37 -7.15
CA GLN A 136 13.44 -20.31 -6.17
C GLN A 136 14.00 -20.88 -4.86
N GLU A 137 13.47 -21.99 -4.37
CA GLU A 137 14.01 -22.63 -3.16
C GLU A 137 15.41 -23.21 -3.42
N VAL A 138 15.67 -23.80 -4.58
CA VAL A 138 17.05 -24.22 -4.92
C VAL A 138 18.00 -23.03 -4.98
N ALA A 139 17.56 -21.87 -5.46
CA ALA A 139 18.37 -20.64 -5.50
C ALA A 139 18.74 -20.11 -4.10
N LYS A 140 17.99 -20.48 -3.05
CA LYS A 140 18.33 -20.18 -1.65
C LYS A 140 19.39 -21.13 -1.08
N GLY A 141 19.93 -22.04 -1.87
CA GLY A 141 20.97 -22.99 -1.49
C GLY A 141 20.45 -24.34 -1.00
N TYR A 142 19.13 -24.59 -1.00
CA TYR A 142 18.56 -25.88 -0.62
C TYR A 142 18.82 -26.95 -1.68
N THR A 143 19.19 -28.16 -1.23
CA THR A 143 19.31 -29.31 -2.13
C THR A 143 17.93 -29.70 -2.69
N PRO A 144 17.86 -30.35 -3.87
CA PRO A 144 16.58 -30.78 -4.43
C PRO A 144 15.74 -31.66 -3.49
N LYS A 145 16.36 -32.43 -2.58
CA LYS A 145 15.65 -33.21 -1.56
C LYS A 145 15.06 -32.31 -0.46
N GLU A 146 15.80 -31.32 -0.01
CA GLU A 146 15.33 -30.35 1.00
C GLU A 146 14.20 -29.48 0.44
N VAL A 147 14.29 -29.07 -0.82
CA VAL A 147 13.21 -28.34 -1.50
C VAL A 147 11.91 -29.13 -1.49
N ILE A 148 11.96 -30.43 -1.79
CA ILE A 148 10.75 -31.27 -1.72
C ILE A 148 10.23 -31.37 -0.29
N ARG A 149 11.10 -31.45 0.71
CA ARG A 149 10.69 -31.45 2.13
C ARG A 149 10.03 -30.14 2.51
N ILE A 150 10.56 -28.99 2.08
CA ILE A 150 10.01 -27.65 2.34
C ILE A 150 8.66 -27.46 1.65
N LEU A 151 8.57 -27.87 0.39
CA LEU A 151 7.37 -27.77 -0.42
C LEU A 151 6.26 -28.67 0.13
N LYS A 152 6.57 -29.91 0.48
CA LYS A 152 5.57 -30.88 0.98
C LYS A 152 5.37 -30.85 2.50
N ASN A 153 5.91 -29.86 3.21
CA ASN A 153 5.70 -29.75 4.65
C ASN A 153 4.24 -29.33 4.93
N PRO A 154 3.46 -30.11 5.71
CA PRO A 154 2.09 -29.74 6.07
C PRO A 154 2.02 -28.53 7.02
N GLU A 155 3.03 -28.31 7.87
CA GLU A 155 3.02 -27.30 8.93
C GLU A 155 3.25 -25.87 8.44
N ASN A 156 3.87 -25.71 7.27
CA ASN A 156 4.10 -24.39 6.66
C ASN A 156 3.04 -24.02 5.61
N GLY A 157 2.01 -24.88 5.45
CA GLY A 157 0.90 -24.78 4.50
C GLY A 157 1.27 -24.74 3.02
N ASN A 158 2.54 -24.94 2.66
CA ASN A 158 2.96 -25.12 1.27
C ASN A 158 2.35 -26.40 0.67
N LEU A 159 2.17 -27.46 1.47
CA LEU A 159 1.55 -28.71 0.98
C LEU A 159 0.13 -28.46 0.45
N LYS A 160 -0.67 -27.67 1.18
CA LYS A 160 -2.04 -27.30 0.77
C LYS A 160 -2.01 -26.51 -0.54
N ALA A 161 -1.14 -25.51 -0.65
CA ALA A 161 -1.01 -24.70 -1.86
C ALA A 161 -0.50 -25.52 -3.07
N LEU A 162 0.38 -26.52 -2.86
CA LEU A 162 0.80 -27.46 -3.91
C LEU A 162 -0.34 -28.38 -4.37
N GLN A 163 -1.20 -28.81 -3.45
CA GLN A 163 -2.36 -29.62 -3.79
C GLN A 163 -3.33 -28.80 -4.65
N LEU A 164 -3.66 -27.58 -4.23
CA LEU A 164 -4.52 -26.66 -4.99
C LEU A 164 -3.98 -26.34 -6.39
N ALA A 165 -2.67 -26.22 -6.55
CA ALA A 165 -2.02 -25.96 -7.84
C ALA A 165 -1.84 -27.20 -8.74
N GLY A 166 -2.17 -28.41 -8.28
CA GLY A 166 -1.90 -29.66 -9.03
C GLY A 166 -0.41 -30.00 -9.11
N GLY A 167 0.38 -29.60 -8.12
CA GLY A 167 1.83 -29.79 -8.01
C GLY A 167 2.29 -30.86 -7.01
N SER A 168 1.36 -31.55 -6.35
CA SER A 168 1.62 -32.51 -5.27
C SER A 168 2.60 -33.64 -5.65
N ARG A 169 2.68 -33.98 -6.94
CA ARG A 169 3.56 -35.02 -7.49
C ARG A 169 4.99 -34.54 -7.84
N ILE A 170 5.36 -33.30 -7.52
CA ILE A 170 6.72 -32.81 -7.75
C ILE A 170 7.76 -33.72 -7.08
N SER A 171 8.80 -34.08 -7.83
CA SER A 171 9.90 -34.94 -7.38
C SER A 171 11.21 -34.16 -7.21
N ALA A 172 12.17 -34.74 -6.49
CA ALA A 172 13.50 -34.14 -6.34
C ALA A 172 14.21 -33.99 -7.70
N GLN A 173 13.93 -34.88 -8.67
CA GLN A 173 14.44 -34.76 -10.03
C GLN A 173 13.86 -33.53 -10.74
N ASP A 174 12.59 -33.20 -10.51
CA ASP A 174 11.96 -32.00 -11.08
C ASP A 174 12.55 -30.73 -10.47
N ALA A 175 12.78 -30.70 -9.16
CA ALA A 175 13.45 -29.59 -8.48
C ALA A 175 14.90 -29.40 -9.00
N PHE A 176 15.62 -30.50 -9.25
CA PHE A 176 16.95 -30.46 -9.86
C PHE A 176 16.92 -30.00 -11.32
N ASN A 177 15.94 -30.45 -12.11
CA ASN A 177 15.81 -29.98 -13.49
C ASN A 177 15.44 -28.49 -13.54
N ALA A 178 14.62 -28.02 -12.59
CA ALA A 178 14.24 -26.62 -12.46
C ALA A 178 15.43 -25.73 -12.05
N SER A 179 16.39 -26.25 -11.28
CA SER A 179 17.60 -25.50 -10.94
C SER A 179 18.55 -25.32 -12.14
N LYS A 180 18.57 -26.27 -13.07
CA LYS A 180 19.38 -26.17 -14.30
C LYS A 180 18.89 -25.09 -15.26
N SER A 181 17.58 -24.80 -15.29
CA SER A 181 17.04 -23.72 -16.14
C SER A 181 17.42 -22.31 -15.68
N LYS A 182 17.97 -22.12 -14.47
CA LYS A 182 18.44 -20.83 -13.94
C LYS A 182 19.97 -20.68 -13.91
N ALA A 183 20.75 -21.68 -14.34
CA ALA A 183 22.21 -21.66 -14.25
C ALA A 183 22.90 -21.35 -15.60
N ARG A 184 23.11 -20.05 -15.89
CA ARG A 184 24.30 -19.40 -16.50
C ARG A 184 24.00 -17.91 -16.80
N PRO A 185 24.97 -16.97 -16.70
CA PRO A 185 26.41 -17.17 -16.81
C PRO A 185 27.22 -17.11 -15.51
N HIS A 186 28.43 -17.66 -15.63
CA HIS A 186 29.49 -17.78 -14.62
C HIS A 186 30.16 -16.43 -14.31
N SER A 187 29.94 -15.90 -13.11
CA SER A 187 30.93 -15.19 -12.30
C SER A 187 30.42 -15.20 -10.87
N GLU A 188 31.33 -15.41 -9.91
CA GLU A 188 31.04 -15.49 -8.46
C GLU A 188 30.48 -16.83 -7.97
N ARG A 189 31.39 -17.81 -7.87
CA ARG A 189 31.27 -18.83 -6.81
C ARG A 189 31.68 -18.18 -5.49
N SER A 190 30.73 -17.96 -4.59
CA SER A 190 31.04 -17.77 -3.16
C SER A 190 31.03 -19.13 -2.44
N THR A 191 31.97 -19.24 -1.51
CA THR A 191 32.37 -20.41 -0.71
C THR A 191 31.25 -20.97 0.17
N PRO A 192 31.31 -22.26 0.57
CA PRO A 192 30.31 -22.84 1.46
C PRO A 192 30.36 -22.19 2.85
N LEU A 193 29.19 -21.88 3.41
CA LEU A 193 29.02 -21.39 4.78
C LEU A 193 29.60 -22.38 5.81
N SER A 194 30.20 -21.86 6.87
CA SER A 194 30.87 -22.63 7.91
C SER A 194 29.88 -23.35 8.85
N PRO A 195 30.31 -24.44 9.53
CA PRO A 195 29.44 -25.25 10.40
C PRO A 195 28.83 -24.52 11.61
N ALA A 196 29.30 -23.32 11.96
CA ALA A 196 28.86 -22.56 13.13
C ALA A 196 27.47 -21.91 12.97
N ALA A 197 26.93 -21.81 11.75
CA ALA A 197 25.58 -21.28 11.51
C ALA A 197 24.44 -22.31 11.70
N ARG A 198 24.74 -23.52 12.20
CA ARG A 198 23.77 -24.62 12.35
C ARG A 198 23.21 -24.83 13.76
N GLN A 199 23.59 -24.03 14.76
CA GLN A 199 23.05 -24.11 16.12
C GLN A 199 22.67 -22.72 16.60
N ASN A 200 21.37 -22.40 16.59
CA ASN A 200 20.69 -21.55 17.58
C ASN A 200 19.25 -21.26 17.15
N TRP A 201 18.40 -22.29 17.12
CA TRP A 201 16.95 -22.16 17.24
C TRP A 201 16.43 -23.45 17.90
N GLN A 202 16.46 -23.52 19.23
CA GLN A 202 15.67 -24.49 19.99
C GLN A 202 14.55 -23.74 20.71
N VAL A 203 13.34 -24.20 20.43
CA VAL A 203 12.07 -23.83 21.03
C VAL A 203 12.06 -24.28 22.50
N GLN A 204 11.71 -23.40 23.44
CA GLN A 204 11.27 -23.81 24.78
C GLN A 204 9.78 -23.48 24.95
N PHE A 205 9.01 -24.53 25.19
CA PHE A 205 7.62 -24.51 25.61
C PHE A 205 7.55 -24.23 27.12
N PHE A 206 6.66 -23.34 27.54
CA PHE A 206 6.27 -23.23 28.95
C PHE A 206 5.24 -24.31 29.28
N THR A 207 5.57 -25.20 30.21
CA THR A 207 4.60 -26.03 30.94
C THR A 207 4.39 -25.47 32.35
N THR A 208 3.15 -25.58 32.81
CA THR A 208 2.63 -25.16 34.11
C THR A 208 3.05 -26.13 35.23
N SER A 209 3.46 -25.62 36.39
CA SER A 209 2.88 -25.93 37.72
C SER A 209 3.77 -25.48 38.89
N SER A 210 3.10 -24.89 39.89
CA SER A 210 3.36 -24.87 41.34
C SER A 210 4.79 -25.07 41.89
N ALA A 211 5.29 -24.09 42.66
CA ALA A 211 5.36 -24.15 44.13
C ALA A 211 6.17 -22.98 44.72
N ARG A 212 5.53 -22.30 45.69
CA ARG A 212 6.04 -21.71 46.95
C ARG A 212 7.57 -21.58 47.14
N ASN A 213 8.08 -20.37 47.42
CA ASN A 213 8.32 -19.85 48.78
C ASN A 213 9.14 -18.53 48.80
N SER A 214 8.61 -17.56 49.56
CA SER A 214 9.27 -16.59 50.48
C SER A 214 10.65 -15.97 50.19
N ALA A 215 10.68 -14.63 50.11
CA ALA A 215 11.60 -13.71 50.80
C ALA A 215 11.19 -12.27 50.42
N GLU A 216 10.46 -11.58 51.30
CA GLU A 216 10.95 -10.53 52.20
C GLU A 216 11.02 -9.13 51.57
N GLU A 217 10.32 -8.25 52.26
CA GLU A 217 9.84 -6.92 51.91
C GLU A 217 10.89 -5.89 52.34
N GLN A 218 11.31 -5.01 51.43
CA GLN A 218 12.03 -3.78 51.79
C GLN A 218 11.42 -2.59 51.05
N LEU A 219 10.76 -1.74 51.85
CA LEU A 219 10.19 -0.45 51.47
C LEU A 219 11.30 0.54 51.02
N PRO A 220 11.06 1.38 50.00
CA PRO A 220 11.97 2.47 49.68
C PRO A 220 11.84 3.65 50.67
N PRO A 221 12.93 4.39 50.93
CA PRO A 221 12.95 5.51 51.88
C PRO A 221 12.24 6.77 51.34
N PRO A 222 11.88 7.74 52.22
CA PRO A 222 10.96 8.83 51.90
C PRO A 222 11.58 9.93 51.03
N VAL A 223 10.73 10.54 50.21
CA VAL A 223 10.98 11.68 49.34
C VAL A 223 11.20 12.96 50.16
N PRO A 224 12.27 13.76 49.92
CA PRO A 224 12.43 15.08 50.54
C PRO A 224 11.58 16.16 49.83
N PRO A 225 11.21 17.26 50.53
CA PRO A 225 10.22 18.22 50.05
C PRO A 225 10.75 19.14 48.94
N ALA A 226 9.80 19.63 48.14
CA ALA A 226 9.98 20.46 46.94
C ALA A 226 10.91 21.67 47.16
N ALA A 227 11.99 21.73 46.38
CA ALA A 227 12.80 22.93 46.22
C ALA A 227 12.08 23.91 45.27
N GLN A 228 11.93 25.15 45.72
CA GLN A 228 11.43 26.28 44.94
C GLN A 228 12.33 26.51 43.72
N PHE A 229 11.74 26.56 42.53
CA PHE A 229 12.45 26.96 41.31
C PHE A 229 12.84 28.45 41.40
N PRO A 230 14.09 28.84 41.08
CA PRO A 230 14.46 30.24 40.96
C PRO A 230 13.84 30.85 39.69
N GLU A 231 13.38 32.10 39.79
CA GLU A 231 12.87 32.88 38.65
C GLU A 231 13.96 33.05 37.56
N PRO A 232 13.57 33.09 36.27
CA PRO A 232 14.51 33.27 35.17
C PRO A 232 15.11 34.68 35.18
N PRO A 233 16.41 34.84 34.87
CA PRO A 233 17.04 36.14 34.75
C PRO A 233 16.57 36.90 33.50
N PRO A 234 16.60 38.25 33.50
CA PRO A 234 16.19 39.05 32.35
C PRO A 234 17.12 38.82 31.15
N PRO A 235 16.63 39.02 29.91
CA PRO A 235 17.35 38.65 28.70
C PRO A 235 18.62 39.51 28.54
N SER A 236 19.79 38.87 28.65
CA SER A 236 21.07 39.45 28.28
C SER A 236 21.30 39.33 26.77
N ASN A 237 21.67 40.45 26.15
CA ASN A 237 21.99 40.60 24.72
C ASN A 237 22.89 39.46 24.18
N GLY A 238 22.30 38.55 23.41
CA GLY A 238 23.02 37.57 22.59
C GLY A 238 23.54 38.18 21.28
N PRO A 239 24.50 37.52 20.61
CA PRO A 239 25.19 38.06 19.45
C PRO A 239 24.25 38.18 18.24
N THR A 240 24.32 39.32 17.57
CA THR A 240 23.56 39.68 16.39
C THR A 240 23.83 38.69 15.25
N PHE A 241 22.87 37.84 14.92
CA PHE A 241 22.90 37.09 13.67
C PHE A 241 22.78 38.07 12.51
N ALA A 242 23.80 38.11 11.64
CA ALA A 242 23.81 38.93 10.46
C ALA A 242 22.63 38.56 9.55
N VAL A 243 21.66 39.48 9.46
CA VAL A 243 20.60 39.45 8.46
C VAL A 243 21.26 39.49 7.08
N LEU A 244 21.22 38.38 6.36
CA LEU A 244 21.62 38.33 4.96
C LEU A 244 20.71 39.28 4.17
N LYS A 245 21.30 40.37 3.67
CA LYS A 245 20.64 41.30 2.76
C LYS A 245 20.27 40.58 1.46
N PRO A 246 19.15 40.96 0.79
CA PRO A 246 18.78 40.39 -0.49
C PRO A 246 19.87 40.71 -1.52
N VAL A 247 20.42 39.69 -2.17
CA VAL A 247 21.32 39.88 -3.31
C VAL A 247 20.48 40.36 -4.48
N ALA A 248 20.84 41.54 -5.01
CA ALA A 248 20.24 42.12 -6.19
C ALA A 248 20.34 41.15 -7.39
N SER A 249 19.23 41.03 -8.10
CA SER A 249 19.06 40.21 -9.29
C SER A 249 20.05 40.61 -10.40
N GLY A 250 21.14 39.86 -10.54
CA GLY A 250 21.90 39.81 -11.79
C GLY A 250 21.08 39.09 -12.85
N GLN A 251 20.92 39.71 -14.01
CA GLN A 251 20.21 39.17 -15.16
C GLN A 251 20.81 37.82 -15.59
N SER A 252 20.17 36.74 -15.16
CA SER A 252 20.32 35.40 -15.72
C SER A 252 19.22 35.21 -16.77
N THR A 253 19.61 34.75 -17.94
CA THR A 253 18.74 34.47 -19.09
C THR A 253 17.49 33.69 -18.65
N GLN A 254 16.33 34.36 -18.65
CA GLN A 254 15.06 33.77 -18.27
C GLN A 254 14.70 32.63 -19.22
N ALA A 255 14.73 31.40 -18.72
CA ALA A 255 13.92 30.33 -19.28
C ALA A 255 12.44 30.75 -19.15
N ALA A 256 11.66 30.54 -20.21
CA ALA A 256 10.25 30.93 -20.26
C ALA A 256 9.47 30.40 -19.02
N PRO A 257 8.54 31.18 -18.45
CA PRO A 257 7.76 30.74 -17.29
C PRO A 257 7.00 29.48 -17.64
N THR A 258 7.23 28.42 -16.88
CA THR A 258 6.52 27.15 -17.05
C THR A 258 5.06 27.39 -16.65
N ARG A 259 4.13 27.20 -17.59
CA ARG A 259 2.70 27.44 -17.39
C ARG A 259 2.20 26.63 -16.19
N ALA A 260 1.54 27.29 -15.23
CA ALA A 260 0.93 26.62 -14.07
C ALA A 260 0.04 25.45 -14.54
N GLN A 261 0.17 24.30 -13.87
CA GLN A 261 -0.60 23.10 -14.14
C GLN A 261 -2.05 23.33 -13.72
N THR A 262 -2.89 23.62 -14.71
CA THR A 262 -4.33 23.78 -14.52
C THR A 262 -5.01 22.42 -14.47
N ILE A 263 -5.98 22.27 -13.57
CA ILE A 263 -6.75 21.06 -13.41
C ILE A 263 -7.70 20.90 -14.62
N PRO A 264 -7.61 19.81 -15.41
CA PRO A 264 -8.40 19.66 -16.63
C PRO A 264 -9.84 19.18 -16.32
N PRO A 265 -10.81 19.39 -17.23
CA PRO A 265 -12.06 18.62 -17.22
C PRO A 265 -11.80 17.11 -17.42
N PRO A 266 -12.62 16.22 -16.83
CA PRO A 266 -13.75 16.51 -15.96
C PRO A 266 -13.37 16.90 -14.52
N PHE A 267 -12.10 16.79 -14.12
CA PHE A 267 -11.69 17.00 -12.73
C PHE A 267 -11.96 18.42 -12.19
N SER A 268 -11.85 19.44 -13.03
CA SER A 268 -12.20 20.82 -12.66
C SER A 268 -13.70 21.05 -12.51
N GLN A 269 -14.54 20.17 -13.08
CA GLN A 269 -16.00 20.25 -13.05
C GLN A 269 -16.60 19.50 -11.85
N ILE A 270 -15.83 18.67 -11.16
CA ILE A 270 -16.31 18.00 -9.95
C ILE A 270 -16.55 19.06 -8.86
N PRO A 271 -17.78 19.16 -8.31
CA PRO A 271 -18.09 20.12 -7.26
C PRO A 271 -17.14 19.98 -6.06
N ARG A 272 -16.75 21.12 -5.50
CA ARG A 272 -15.87 21.21 -4.33
C ARG A 272 -16.29 22.37 -3.45
N TYR A 273 -16.36 22.13 -2.14
CA TYR A 273 -16.56 23.16 -1.14
C TYR A 273 -15.21 23.51 -0.48
N PRO A 274 -14.74 24.76 -0.56
CA PRO A 274 -13.46 25.13 0.04
C PRO A 274 -13.52 25.12 1.57
N ILE A 275 -12.69 24.28 2.19
CA ILE A 275 -12.48 24.18 3.64
C ILE A 275 -11.05 24.61 4.02
N LEU A 276 -10.11 24.44 3.09
CA LEU A 276 -8.72 24.85 3.27
C LEU A 276 -8.57 26.37 3.10
N TYR A 277 -7.41 26.90 3.51
CA TYR A 277 -7.02 28.25 3.11
C TYR A 277 -6.97 28.40 1.59
N SER A 278 -7.08 29.65 1.12
CA SER A 278 -7.00 29.96 -0.32
C SER A 278 -5.65 29.59 -0.91
N ASP A 279 -4.59 29.79 -0.13
CA ASP A 279 -3.23 29.46 -0.53
C ASP A 279 -2.96 27.96 -0.30
N PRO A 280 -2.26 27.30 -1.23
CA PRO A 280 -1.72 25.96 -1.03
C PRO A 280 -1.01 25.80 0.32
N SER A 281 -1.22 24.66 0.98
CA SER A 281 -0.44 24.34 2.19
C SER A 281 1.06 24.43 1.87
N PRO A 282 1.85 25.09 2.73
CA PRO A 282 3.22 25.45 2.38
C PRO A 282 4.09 24.20 2.25
N ILE A 283 5.05 24.27 1.33
CA ILE A 283 6.17 23.34 1.25
C ILE A 283 7.44 24.10 1.57
N HIS A 284 8.24 23.58 2.52
CA HIS A 284 9.52 24.17 2.87
C HIS A 284 10.58 23.10 3.12
N LEU A 285 11.85 23.48 2.96
CA LEU A 285 12.99 22.61 3.24
C LEU A 285 13.07 22.31 4.74
N LEU A 286 13.57 21.12 5.09
CA LEU A 286 14.07 20.73 6.41
C LEU A 286 15.61 20.81 6.38
N PRO A 287 16.19 22.00 6.61
CA PRO A 287 17.60 22.26 6.31
C PRO A 287 18.56 21.47 7.20
N VAL A 288 18.26 21.34 8.49
CA VAL A 288 19.15 20.66 9.45
C VAL A 288 19.19 19.17 9.13
N LEU A 289 18.03 18.58 8.86
CA LEU A 289 17.88 17.18 8.54
C LEU A 289 18.51 16.84 7.18
N SER A 290 18.26 17.68 6.16
CA SER A 290 18.88 17.54 4.83
C SER A 290 20.41 17.57 4.92
N HIS A 291 20.95 18.48 5.74
CA HIS A 291 22.39 18.56 5.97
C HIS A 291 22.91 17.34 6.73
N ARG A 292 22.27 16.92 7.83
CA ARG A 292 22.70 15.76 8.63
C ARG A 292 22.76 14.48 7.80
N ILE A 293 21.74 14.22 6.98
CA ILE A 293 21.68 13.01 6.14
C ILE A 293 22.74 13.05 5.04
N THR A 294 22.89 14.19 4.36
CA THR A 294 23.91 14.34 3.30
C THR A 294 25.34 14.24 3.85
N SER A 295 25.57 14.74 5.08
CA SER A 295 26.88 14.77 5.74
C SER A 295 27.22 13.48 6.51
N SER A 296 26.23 12.63 6.80
CA SER A 296 26.45 11.35 7.48
C SER A 296 27.31 10.43 6.61
N LYS A 297 28.44 9.94 7.16
CA LYS A 297 29.29 8.97 6.45
C LYS A 297 28.44 7.74 6.15
N PRO A 298 28.38 7.24 4.90
CA PRO A 298 27.70 5.98 4.63
C PRO A 298 28.34 4.86 5.46
N PHE A 299 27.53 3.85 5.82
CA PHE A 299 27.99 2.55 6.32
C PHE A 299 29.16 2.00 5.46
N PRO A 300 30.05 1.14 6.00
CA PRO A 300 31.43 1.01 5.54
C PRO A 300 31.55 0.78 4.04
N PRO A 301 32.60 1.36 3.41
CA PRO A 301 32.71 1.43 1.97
C PRO A 301 32.80 0.02 1.36
N VAL A 302 31.83 -0.32 0.52
CA VAL A 302 32.04 -1.32 -0.50
C VAL A 302 32.92 -0.65 -1.56
N GLU A 303 34.23 -0.92 -1.45
CA GLU A 303 35.30 -0.60 -2.40
C GLU A 303 35.59 0.89 -2.64
N SER A 304 36.89 1.22 -2.70
CA SER A 304 37.42 2.59 -2.85
C SER A 304 37.17 3.24 -4.21
N SER A 305 36.32 2.64 -5.05
CA SER A 305 35.90 3.11 -6.37
C SER A 305 34.44 3.57 -6.42
N ALA A 306 33.70 3.49 -5.31
CA ALA A 306 32.28 3.84 -5.28
C ALA A 306 32.07 5.35 -5.51
N PRO A 307 31.17 5.76 -6.42
CA PRO A 307 30.84 7.16 -6.66
C PRO A 307 30.25 7.83 -5.40
N ARG A 308 30.51 9.13 -5.25
CA ARG A 308 30.05 9.95 -4.12
C ARG A 308 28.52 9.79 -3.94
N PRO A 309 28.03 9.65 -2.69
CA PRO A 309 26.58 9.57 -2.45
C PRO A 309 25.87 10.85 -2.92
N PRO A 310 24.62 10.75 -3.42
CA PRO A 310 23.87 11.91 -3.85
C PRO A 310 23.54 12.81 -2.67
N ARG A 311 23.36 14.10 -2.93
CA ARG A 311 22.74 15.01 -1.96
C ARG A 311 21.27 14.61 -1.78
N ILE A 312 20.79 14.60 -0.53
CA ILE A 312 19.38 14.37 -0.23
C ILE A 312 18.80 15.67 0.33
N SER A 313 17.82 16.23 -0.36
CA SER A 313 17.10 17.43 0.08
C SER A 313 15.70 17.04 0.53
N ILE A 314 15.43 17.17 1.84
CA ILE A 314 14.15 16.80 2.44
C ILE A 314 13.31 18.04 2.63
N PHE A 315 12.09 18.00 2.11
CA PHE A 315 11.06 19.01 2.23
C PHE A 315 9.88 18.46 3.00
N VAL A 316 9.09 19.34 3.60
CA VAL A 316 7.83 19.00 4.23
C VAL A 316 6.68 19.79 3.62
N LYS A 317 5.57 19.12 3.32
CA LYS A 317 4.28 19.74 2.98
C LYS A 317 3.40 19.81 4.23
N ARG A 318 2.99 21.01 4.62
CA ARG A 318 2.30 21.29 5.90
C ARG A 318 0.78 21.14 5.80
N ASP A 319 0.32 19.93 5.50
CA ASP A 319 -1.11 19.62 5.53
C ASP A 319 -1.71 19.72 6.93
N ASP A 320 -0.88 19.63 7.98
CA ASP A 320 -1.15 19.94 9.38
C ASP A 320 -1.41 21.42 9.67
N GLN A 321 -1.37 22.28 8.65
CA GLN A 321 -1.66 23.71 8.76
C GLN A 321 -2.60 24.19 7.63
N ALA A 322 -3.23 23.29 6.88
CA ALA A 322 -3.90 23.63 5.63
C ALA A 322 -5.30 24.26 5.77
N SER A 323 -5.88 24.29 6.98
CA SER A 323 -7.27 24.73 7.19
C SER A 323 -7.39 25.54 8.48
N PRO A 324 -8.32 26.53 8.53
CA PRO A 324 -8.66 27.24 9.77
C PRO A 324 -9.47 26.41 10.77
N LEU A 325 -9.92 25.20 10.41
CA LEU A 325 -10.72 24.36 11.29
C LEU A 325 -9.85 23.58 12.28
N ALA A 326 -10.45 23.19 13.41
CA ALA A 326 -9.77 22.55 14.54
C ALA A 326 -8.99 21.29 14.13
N CYS A 327 -7.79 21.13 14.71
CA CYS A 327 -6.94 19.94 14.53
C CYS A 327 -6.73 19.58 13.05
N THR A 328 -6.30 20.59 12.29
CA THR A 328 -6.16 20.49 10.84
C THR A 328 -5.21 19.37 10.39
N GLY A 329 -5.42 18.94 9.16
CA GLY A 329 -4.75 17.78 8.59
C GLY A 329 -5.41 17.27 7.32
N ASN A 330 -5.00 16.08 6.92
CA ASN A 330 -5.31 15.51 5.62
C ASN A 330 -6.80 15.23 5.32
N LYS A 331 -7.68 15.12 6.33
CA LYS A 331 -9.07 14.72 6.07
C LYS A 331 -9.88 15.88 5.49
N TYR A 332 -9.59 17.13 5.85
CA TYR A 332 -10.25 18.28 5.24
C TYR A 332 -10.13 18.31 3.72
N ARG A 333 -8.95 18.03 3.16
CA ARG A 333 -8.76 17.89 1.69
C ARG A 333 -9.75 16.92 1.06
N LYS A 334 -10.02 15.79 1.73
CA LYS A 334 -10.97 14.77 1.24
C LYS A 334 -12.40 15.28 1.37
N LEU A 335 -12.73 15.85 2.52
CA LEU A 335 -14.07 16.29 2.86
C LEU A 335 -14.58 17.42 1.94
N GLU A 336 -13.71 18.27 1.39
CA GLU A 336 -14.10 19.32 0.43
C GLU A 336 -14.95 18.78 -0.75
N TYR A 337 -14.74 17.52 -1.14
CA TYR A 337 -15.50 16.86 -2.21
C TYR A 337 -16.76 16.15 -1.74
N LEU A 338 -16.86 15.84 -0.45
CA LEU A 338 -18.05 15.22 0.12
C LEU A 338 -19.13 16.26 0.39
N VAL A 339 -18.75 17.49 0.77
CA VAL A 339 -19.70 18.56 1.14
C VAL A 339 -20.77 18.85 0.07
N PRO A 340 -20.45 18.93 -1.24
CA PRO A 340 -21.49 19.11 -2.26
C PRO A 340 -22.53 18.00 -2.28
N ASP A 341 -22.11 16.74 -2.05
CA ASP A 341 -23.05 15.61 -1.96
C ASP A 341 -23.86 15.65 -0.66
N ILE A 342 -23.22 16.01 0.46
CA ILE A 342 -23.87 16.21 1.78
C ILE A 342 -25.06 17.19 1.67
N PHE A 343 -24.92 18.26 0.89
CA PHE A 343 -25.99 19.26 0.69
C PHE A 343 -26.87 18.99 -0.54
N SER A 344 -26.65 17.90 -1.26
CA SER A 344 -27.46 17.56 -2.43
C SER A 344 -28.92 17.32 -2.03
N PRO A 345 -29.90 17.75 -2.85
CA PRO A 345 -31.29 17.31 -2.71
C PRO A 345 -31.48 15.80 -2.86
N ALA A 346 -30.52 15.12 -3.49
CA ALA A 346 -30.48 13.66 -3.61
C ALA A 346 -29.01 13.21 -3.48
N PRO A 347 -28.49 13.04 -2.25
CA PRO A 347 -27.10 12.63 -2.05
C PRO A 347 -26.87 11.22 -2.60
N ALA A 348 -25.82 11.06 -3.40
CA ALA A 348 -25.50 9.79 -4.06
C ALA A 348 -24.70 8.83 -3.17
N TYR A 349 -24.10 9.31 -2.08
CA TYR A 349 -23.12 8.54 -1.30
C TYR A 349 -23.38 8.53 0.21
N HIS A 350 -24.59 8.82 0.68
CA HIS A 350 -24.90 8.92 2.11
C HIS A 350 -25.03 7.58 2.87
N TYR A 351 -25.00 6.44 2.18
CA TYR A 351 -25.33 5.12 2.75
C TYR A 351 -24.13 4.44 3.43
N TYR A 352 -24.41 3.51 4.35
CA TYR A 352 -23.40 2.61 4.90
C TYR A 352 -22.93 1.63 3.84
N GLU A 353 -21.64 1.31 3.88
CA GLU A 353 -20.89 0.60 2.86
C GLU A 353 -21.64 -0.62 2.28
N PHE A 354 -21.66 -0.72 0.95
CA PHE A 354 -22.26 -1.83 0.20
C PHE A 354 -23.80 -1.95 0.25
N HIS A 355 -24.53 -0.90 0.66
CA HIS A 355 -26.00 -0.90 0.61
C HIS A 355 -26.60 0.07 -0.42
N PRO A 356 -26.54 -0.23 -1.74
CA PRO A 356 -27.27 0.53 -2.76
C PRO A 356 -28.79 0.34 -2.68
N ALA A 357 -29.28 -0.57 -1.81
CA ALA A 357 -30.68 -0.93 -1.68
C ALA A 357 -31.49 -0.02 -0.74
N THR A 358 -30.86 0.90 -0.01
CA THR A 358 -31.61 1.92 0.72
C THR A 358 -31.96 3.05 -0.23
N GLU A 359 -33.25 3.35 -0.40
CA GLU A 359 -33.67 4.52 -1.16
C GLU A 359 -32.98 5.77 -0.62
N PRO A 360 -32.46 6.63 -1.50
CA PRO A 360 -31.79 7.82 -1.05
C PRO A 360 -32.77 8.71 -0.28
N LEU A 361 -32.41 9.10 0.94
CA LEU A 361 -33.20 10.06 1.70
C LEU A 361 -33.29 11.38 0.91
N PRO A 362 -34.51 11.92 0.69
CA PRO A 362 -34.67 13.17 -0.01
C PRO A 362 -34.15 14.33 0.84
N GLY A 363 -33.36 15.20 0.23
CA GLY A 363 -32.88 16.45 0.79
C GLY A 363 -31.49 16.40 1.44
N PRO A 364 -30.94 17.58 1.78
CA PRO A 364 -29.63 17.73 2.41
C PRO A 364 -29.53 16.98 3.74
N ALA A 365 -28.35 16.44 4.05
CA ALA A 365 -28.10 15.79 5.33
C ALA A 365 -28.34 16.74 6.52
N THR A 366 -28.80 16.20 7.65
CA THR A 366 -28.97 16.94 8.91
C THR A 366 -27.92 16.59 9.94
N ILE A 367 -27.29 15.41 9.80
CA ILE A 367 -26.32 14.87 10.73
C ILE A 367 -25.23 14.11 9.97
N LEU A 368 -23.96 14.35 10.32
CA LEU A 368 -22.82 13.58 9.82
C LEU A 368 -22.52 12.44 10.79
N VAL A 369 -22.40 11.22 10.28
CA VAL A 369 -22.09 10.04 11.08
C VAL A 369 -20.76 9.46 10.61
N THR A 370 -19.84 9.23 11.53
CA THR A 370 -18.53 8.65 11.21
C THR A 370 -18.00 7.74 12.31
N GLU A 371 -16.89 7.06 12.03
CA GLU A 371 -16.27 6.09 12.93
C GLU A 371 -14.76 6.27 13.06
N GLY A 372 -14.20 5.71 14.13
CA GLY A 372 -12.76 5.56 14.28
C GLY A 372 -12.32 4.90 15.59
N ALA A 373 -11.01 4.76 15.76
CA ALA A 373 -10.43 4.49 17.07
C ALA A 373 -10.68 5.67 18.03
N LEU A 374 -10.51 5.46 19.33
CA LEU A 374 -10.69 6.49 20.37
C LEU A 374 -9.95 7.79 20.04
N GLN A 375 -8.69 7.71 19.60
CA GLN A 375 -7.86 8.87 19.24
C GLN A 375 -7.91 9.22 17.75
N SER A 376 -8.99 8.91 17.03
CA SER A 376 -9.08 9.12 15.59
C SER A 376 -9.17 10.60 15.19
N ASN A 377 -8.12 11.10 14.53
CA ASN A 377 -8.09 12.44 13.92
C ASN A 377 -9.24 12.69 12.92
N HIS A 378 -9.73 11.61 12.29
CA HIS A 378 -10.84 11.71 11.34
C HIS A 378 -12.13 12.19 11.99
N THR A 379 -12.42 11.70 13.19
CA THR A 379 -13.66 12.02 13.91
C THR A 379 -13.72 13.50 14.26
N VAL A 380 -12.60 14.07 14.74
CA VAL A 380 -12.47 15.50 15.04
C VAL A 380 -12.67 16.35 13.79
N GLN A 381 -12.04 15.99 12.67
CA GLN A 381 -12.17 16.78 11.44
C GLN A 381 -13.59 16.71 10.84
N VAL A 382 -14.29 15.57 10.95
CA VAL A 382 -15.71 15.46 10.57
C VAL A 382 -16.60 16.27 11.53
N ALA A 383 -16.38 16.19 12.84
CA ALA A 383 -17.14 16.93 13.83
C ALA A 383 -16.98 18.45 13.64
N ALA A 384 -15.76 18.92 13.43
CA ALA A 384 -15.47 20.33 13.18
C ALA A 384 -16.09 20.81 11.84
N LEU A 385 -16.09 19.96 10.81
CA LEU A 385 -16.79 20.26 9.57
C LEU A 385 -18.31 20.36 9.79
N ALA A 386 -18.93 19.41 10.50
CA ALA A 386 -20.34 19.47 10.84
C ALA A 386 -20.69 20.79 11.53
N ARG A 387 -19.91 21.22 12.52
CA ARG A 387 -20.11 22.51 13.19
C ARG A 387 -19.99 23.70 12.23
N LYS A 388 -18.97 23.70 11.36
CA LYS A 388 -18.80 24.74 10.34
C LYS A 388 -19.99 24.82 9.38
N LEU A 389 -20.62 23.69 9.09
CA LEU A 389 -21.75 23.55 8.18
C LEU A 389 -23.13 23.73 8.85
N GLY A 390 -23.18 23.92 10.18
CA GLY A 390 -24.44 23.99 10.93
C GLY A 390 -25.17 22.65 11.03
N LEU A 391 -24.46 21.53 10.89
CA LEU A 391 -24.98 20.17 11.00
C LEU A 391 -24.69 19.56 12.37
N MET A 392 -25.51 18.60 12.77
CA MET A 392 -25.17 17.71 13.88
C MET A 392 -24.06 16.75 13.45
N ALA A 393 -23.38 16.15 14.43
CA ALA A 393 -22.50 15.02 14.16
C ALA A 393 -22.59 13.98 15.27
N LEU A 394 -22.42 12.73 14.87
CA LEU A 394 -22.34 11.56 15.74
C LEU A 394 -21.08 10.78 15.37
N VAL A 395 -20.27 10.47 16.38
CA VAL A 395 -19.02 9.69 16.22
C VAL A 395 -19.14 8.35 16.93
N LEU A 396 -18.85 7.28 16.20
CA LEU A 396 -18.79 5.92 16.70
C LEU A 396 -17.34 5.55 16.97
N LEU A 397 -16.95 5.47 18.24
CA LEU A 397 -15.58 5.19 18.66
C LEU A 397 -15.44 3.73 19.06
N ASN A 398 -14.52 3.01 18.43
CA ASN A 398 -14.23 1.63 18.79
C ASN A 398 -12.95 1.54 19.63
N ARG A 399 -13.08 1.03 20.86
CA ARG A 399 -11.98 0.86 21.82
C ARG A 399 -11.00 -0.27 21.46
N ASP A 400 -11.46 -1.24 20.67
CA ASP A 400 -10.67 -2.39 20.23
C ASP A 400 -9.90 -2.12 18.92
N THR A 401 -10.16 -0.98 18.29
CA THR A 401 -9.43 -0.56 17.09
C THR A 401 -8.06 -0.03 17.48
N GLY A 402 -7.04 -0.88 17.28
CA GLY A 402 -5.64 -0.57 17.56
C GLY A 402 -5.16 -1.08 18.93
N GLY A 403 -3.88 -0.87 19.20
CA GLY A 403 -3.21 -1.25 20.43
C GLY A 403 -3.11 -0.14 21.47
N GLY A 404 -3.20 1.14 21.08
CA GLY A 404 -2.93 2.27 21.98
C GLY A 404 -3.75 2.27 23.29
N PHE A 405 -5.04 1.94 23.23
CA PHE A 405 -5.88 1.82 24.43
C PHE A 405 -5.53 0.57 25.28
N LYS A 406 -5.03 -0.50 24.66
CA LYS A 406 -4.66 -1.74 25.35
C LYS A 406 -3.30 -1.63 26.03
N THR A 407 -2.41 -0.79 25.50
CA THR A 407 -1.02 -0.64 25.98
C THR A 407 -0.82 0.58 26.86
N THR A 408 -1.79 1.50 26.93
CA THR A 408 -1.65 2.71 27.76
C THR A 408 -1.65 2.38 29.26
N PRO A 409 -0.76 2.97 30.07
CA PRO A 409 -0.81 2.83 31.53
C PRO A 409 -1.99 3.58 32.16
N SER A 410 -2.57 4.56 31.46
CA SER A 410 -3.72 5.35 31.93
C SER A 410 -4.94 5.24 30.99
N PRO A 411 -5.72 4.13 31.02
CA PRO A 411 -6.88 3.93 30.16
C PRO A 411 -7.95 5.03 30.30
N ASP A 412 -8.23 5.46 31.53
CA ASP A 412 -9.22 6.51 31.81
C ASP A 412 -8.82 7.83 31.13
N THR A 413 -7.56 8.22 31.26
CA THR A 413 -7.03 9.42 30.60
C THR A 413 -7.11 9.28 29.09
N PHE A 414 -6.71 8.13 28.52
CA PHE A 414 -6.71 7.89 27.08
C PHE A 414 -8.10 8.04 26.43
N THR A 415 -9.17 7.76 27.18
CA THR A 415 -10.57 7.95 26.70
C THR A 415 -11.09 9.38 26.84
N GLN A 416 -10.40 10.22 27.61
CA GLN A 416 -10.89 11.56 27.97
C GLN A 416 -10.11 12.70 27.33
N VAL A 417 -8.79 12.57 27.13
CA VAL A 417 -7.92 13.64 26.64
C VAL A 417 -7.59 13.50 25.15
N GLY A 418 -7.12 14.57 24.52
CA GLY A 418 -6.78 14.56 23.09
C GLY A 418 -8.02 14.61 22.20
N ASN A 419 -8.12 13.76 21.19
CA ASN A 419 -9.23 13.82 20.23
C ASN A 419 -10.63 13.63 20.86
N PRO A 420 -10.87 12.71 21.81
CA PRO A 420 -12.13 12.63 22.55
C PRO A 420 -12.54 13.93 23.26
N GLN A 421 -11.58 14.64 23.87
CA GLN A 421 -11.81 15.93 24.53
C GLN A 421 -12.32 16.97 23.54
N ILE A 422 -11.68 17.02 22.37
CA ILE A 422 -11.99 18.01 21.32
C ILE A 422 -13.34 17.70 20.69
N ASN A 423 -13.67 16.42 20.47
CA ASN A 423 -14.99 16.00 20.04
C ASN A 423 -16.08 16.49 21.02
N LYS A 424 -15.88 16.34 22.34
CA LYS A 424 -16.80 16.86 23.36
C LYS A 424 -16.95 18.38 23.29
N LEU A 425 -15.85 19.12 23.12
CA LEU A 425 -15.88 20.58 22.96
C LEU A 425 -16.62 21.04 21.70
N LEU A 426 -16.55 20.25 20.63
CA LEU A 426 -17.30 20.49 19.39
C LEU A 426 -18.79 20.12 19.53
N GLY A 427 -19.24 19.66 20.71
CA GLY A 427 -20.62 19.30 20.99
C GLY A 427 -21.12 18.14 20.13
N VAL A 428 -20.24 17.20 19.79
CA VAL A 428 -20.58 16.00 19.02
C VAL A 428 -21.15 14.92 19.94
N ASP A 429 -22.14 14.18 19.46
CA ASP A 429 -22.57 12.97 20.16
C ASP A 429 -21.51 11.88 19.98
N ILE A 430 -21.12 11.23 21.07
CA ILE A 430 -20.08 10.20 21.07
C ILE A 430 -20.69 8.90 21.57
N ARG A 431 -20.65 7.84 20.74
CA ARG A 431 -20.97 6.47 21.16
C ARG A 431 -19.68 5.65 21.14
N ILE A 432 -19.28 5.14 22.29
CA ILE A 432 -18.10 4.29 22.44
C ILE A 432 -18.55 2.83 22.45
N SER A 433 -17.84 1.96 21.73
CA SER A 433 -18.18 0.54 21.65
C SER A 433 -18.22 -0.08 23.06
N ASN A 434 -19.31 -0.79 23.33
CA ASN A 434 -19.49 -1.53 24.58
C ASN A 434 -19.73 -3.02 24.26
N PRO A 435 -18.93 -3.96 24.80
CA PRO A 435 -19.19 -5.39 24.66
C PRO A 435 -20.61 -5.79 25.10
N ASP A 436 -21.17 -5.08 26.07
CA ASP A 436 -22.54 -5.33 26.56
C ASP A 436 -23.63 -4.75 25.65
N ASP A 437 -23.27 -3.82 24.76
CA ASP A 437 -24.14 -3.29 23.71
C ASP A 437 -23.37 -3.06 22.39
N PRO A 438 -23.11 -4.15 21.64
CA PRO A 438 -22.38 -4.05 20.37
C PRO A 438 -23.12 -3.23 19.31
N LYS A 439 -24.45 -3.10 19.44
CA LYS A 439 -25.30 -2.38 18.48
C LYS A 439 -25.13 -0.86 18.59
N ALA A 440 -24.70 -0.35 19.75
CA ALA A 440 -24.45 1.08 19.95
C ALA A 440 -23.44 1.69 18.97
N THR A 441 -22.54 0.87 18.41
CA THR A 441 -21.56 1.27 17.39
C THR A 441 -21.75 0.57 16.05
N ASP A 442 -22.84 -0.17 15.87
CA ASP A 442 -23.23 -0.70 14.56
C ASP A 442 -23.76 0.45 13.70
N ALA A 443 -22.94 0.90 12.75
CA ALA A 443 -23.28 2.01 11.88
C ALA A 443 -24.61 1.81 11.14
N GLN A 444 -24.96 0.60 10.73
CA GLN A 444 -26.24 0.37 10.04
C GLN A 444 -27.42 0.59 10.97
N ALA A 445 -27.35 0.04 12.19
CA ALA A 445 -28.39 0.22 13.20
C ALA A 445 -28.54 1.69 13.61
N VAL A 446 -27.41 2.39 13.81
CA VAL A 446 -27.39 3.82 14.17
C VAL A 446 -27.99 4.71 13.07
N LEU A 447 -27.65 4.45 11.81
CA LEU A 447 -28.20 5.23 10.70
C LEU A 447 -29.72 5.03 10.59
N GLU A 448 -30.22 3.83 10.85
CA GLU A 448 -31.64 3.53 10.84
C GLU A 448 -32.38 4.17 12.02
N GLU A 449 -31.81 4.14 13.22
CA GLU A 449 -32.32 4.84 14.40
C GLU A 449 -32.48 6.35 14.14
N LEU A 450 -31.45 6.97 13.53
CA LEU A 450 -31.47 8.39 13.17
C LEU A 450 -32.55 8.70 12.13
N ARG A 451 -32.75 7.82 11.13
CA ARG A 451 -33.84 7.96 10.15
C ARG A 451 -35.20 7.90 10.80
N GLN A 452 -35.42 6.93 11.68
CA GLN A 452 -36.68 6.77 12.42
C GLN A 452 -36.96 7.96 13.33
N SER A 453 -35.90 8.63 13.79
CA SER A 453 -35.97 9.88 14.57
C SER A 453 -36.15 11.15 13.71
N GLY A 454 -36.36 11.01 12.40
CA GLY A 454 -36.59 12.12 11.47
C GLY A 454 -35.33 12.84 10.97
N HIS A 455 -34.14 12.31 11.27
CA HIS A 455 -32.89 12.84 10.73
C HIS A 455 -32.57 12.28 9.34
N ARG A 456 -31.73 13.00 8.60
CA ARG A 456 -31.15 12.55 7.35
C ARG A 456 -29.64 12.36 7.54
N PRO A 457 -29.21 11.17 8.00
CA PRO A 457 -27.81 10.94 8.27
C PRO A 457 -26.99 10.76 6.99
N TYR A 458 -25.77 11.28 7.01
CA TYR A 458 -24.76 11.07 5.97
C TYR A 458 -23.59 10.27 6.54
N TRP A 459 -23.40 9.06 6.04
CA TRP A 459 -22.29 8.20 6.46
C TRP A 459 -20.95 8.63 5.84
N ILE A 460 -19.95 8.85 6.70
CA ILE A 460 -18.58 9.12 6.29
C ILE A 460 -17.69 8.00 6.86
N PRO A 461 -17.24 7.04 6.02
CA PRO A 461 -16.46 5.91 6.50
C PRO A 461 -15.10 6.34 7.02
N GLY A 462 -14.52 5.55 7.94
CA GLY A 462 -13.24 5.83 8.57
C GLY A 462 -12.15 6.36 7.61
N GLY A 463 -11.68 7.59 7.88
CA GLY A 463 -10.65 8.27 7.11
C GLY A 463 -11.11 8.80 5.74
N ALA A 464 -12.42 8.75 5.47
CA ALA A 464 -13.11 9.01 4.21
C ALA A 464 -12.59 8.17 3.03
N SER A 465 -11.91 7.05 3.27
CA SER A 465 -11.20 6.34 2.19
C SER A 465 -12.06 5.39 1.37
N ARG A 466 -13.03 4.74 2.01
CA ARG A 466 -14.00 3.88 1.32
C ARG A 466 -15.09 4.69 0.59
N HIS A 467 -15.15 6.00 0.83
CA HIS A 467 -16.07 6.91 0.16
C HIS A 467 -15.66 7.08 -1.32
N PRO A 468 -16.59 7.03 -2.30
CA PRO A 468 -16.24 7.13 -3.72
C PRO A 468 -15.46 8.38 -4.13
N LEU A 469 -15.72 9.50 -3.46
CA LEU A 469 -15.03 10.79 -3.67
C LEU A 469 -13.75 10.95 -2.83
N GLY A 470 -13.42 9.99 -1.97
CA GLY A 470 -12.40 10.11 -0.92
C GLY A 470 -10.96 10.26 -1.38
N GLY A 471 -10.68 10.00 -2.67
CA GLY A 471 -9.36 10.19 -3.29
C GLY A 471 -9.17 11.54 -3.98
N LEU A 472 -10.25 12.29 -4.24
CA LEU A 472 -10.21 13.50 -5.08
C LEU A 472 -9.40 14.63 -4.45
N GLY A 473 -9.47 14.79 -3.12
CA GLY A 473 -8.70 15.79 -2.38
C GLY A 473 -7.20 15.70 -2.62
N TYR A 474 -6.65 14.47 -2.58
CA TYR A 474 -5.23 14.24 -2.80
C TYR A 474 -4.85 14.14 -4.29
N ALA A 475 -5.79 13.79 -5.16
CA ALA A 475 -5.59 13.99 -6.60
C ALA A 475 -5.42 15.47 -6.94
N ARG A 476 -6.14 16.37 -6.24
CA ARG A 476 -5.94 17.83 -6.37
C ARG A 476 -4.59 18.25 -5.79
N ALA A 477 -4.21 17.70 -4.64
CA ALA A 477 -2.92 17.99 -4.01
C ALA A 477 -1.73 17.60 -4.92
N ALA A 478 -1.86 16.62 -5.81
CA ALA A 478 -0.82 16.31 -6.80
C ALA A 478 -0.56 17.48 -7.78
N PHE A 479 -1.61 18.17 -8.23
CA PHE A 479 -1.49 19.39 -9.06
C PHE A 479 -0.92 20.56 -8.24
N GLU A 480 -1.34 20.69 -6.98
CA GLU A 480 -0.79 21.67 -6.04
C GLU A 480 0.74 21.49 -5.88
N ILE A 481 1.18 20.25 -5.63
CA ILE A 481 2.60 19.91 -5.51
C ILE A 481 3.34 20.22 -6.81
N ALA A 482 2.80 19.82 -7.97
CA ALA A 482 3.45 20.09 -9.26
C ALA A 482 3.59 21.60 -9.57
N ASN A 483 2.67 22.44 -9.10
CA ASN A 483 2.80 23.89 -9.20
C ASN A 483 3.87 24.42 -8.25
N GLN A 484 3.87 23.97 -7.00
CA GLN A 484 4.88 24.34 -6.00
C GLN A 484 6.30 23.89 -6.39
N GLU A 485 6.46 22.78 -7.12
CA GLU A 485 7.74 22.36 -7.69
C GLU A 485 8.34 23.42 -8.63
N ASN A 486 7.51 24.05 -9.46
CA ASN A 486 7.94 25.13 -10.35
C ASN A 486 8.29 26.41 -9.57
N GLU A 487 7.53 26.72 -8.52
CA GLU A 487 7.75 27.91 -7.68
C GLU A 487 9.05 27.80 -6.85
N ILE A 488 9.32 26.63 -6.28
CA ILE A 488 10.51 26.39 -5.44
C ILE A 488 11.78 26.27 -6.30
N SER A 489 11.67 25.94 -7.59
CA SER A 489 12.80 25.72 -8.50
C SER A 489 13.79 24.69 -7.96
N LEU A 490 13.30 23.46 -7.79
CA LEU A 490 14.10 22.35 -7.24
C LEU A 490 15.31 22.00 -8.12
N GLY A 491 16.45 21.68 -7.51
CA GLY A 491 17.60 21.08 -8.20
C GLY A 491 17.37 19.59 -8.53
N GLY A 492 18.37 18.92 -9.10
CA GLY A 492 18.25 17.49 -9.45
C GLY A 492 17.24 17.27 -10.60
N SER A 493 16.21 16.46 -10.36
CA SER A 493 15.17 16.17 -11.37
C SER A 493 14.19 17.32 -11.61
N GLY A 494 14.25 18.41 -10.84
CA GLY A 494 13.27 19.50 -10.87
C GLY A 494 11.92 19.16 -10.23
N ARG A 495 11.82 17.99 -9.58
CA ARG A 495 10.61 17.47 -8.94
C ARG A 495 10.95 16.80 -7.61
N PHE A 496 9.94 16.53 -6.79
CA PHE A 496 10.02 15.57 -5.70
C PHE A 496 10.04 14.16 -6.28
N ASP A 497 11.20 13.52 -6.15
CA ASP A 497 11.49 12.16 -6.62
C ASP A 497 10.81 11.12 -5.74
N TYR A 498 10.80 11.38 -4.43
CA TYR A 498 10.12 10.55 -3.44
C TYR A 498 9.13 11.38 -2.64
N ILE A 499 7.91 10.85 -2.45
CA ILE A 499 6.88 11.48 -1.64
C ILE A 499 6.45 10.46 -0.57
N PHE A 500 6.77 10.76 0.69
CA PHE A 500 6.41 9.94 1.84
C PHE A 500 5.13 10.47 2.49
N VAL A 501 4.18 9.57 2.71
CA VAL A 501 2.90 9.90 3.34
C VAL A 501 2.36 8.71 4.11
N CYS A 502 1.54 8.97 5.14
CA CYS A 502 0.90 7.90 5.89
C CYS A 502 -0.14 7.14 5.05
N CYS A 503 -0.09 5.81 5.13
CA CYS A 503 -1.10 4.91 4.58
C CYS A 503 -1.84 4.16 5.70
N GLY A 504 -2.86 4.81 6.30
CA GLY A 504 -3.82 4.12 7.17
C GLY A 504 -4.98 3.51 6.37
N SER A 505 -5.97 4.33 6.06
CA SER A 505 -7.18 3.94 5.31
C SER A 505 -7.00 3.92 3.78
N GLY A 506 -5.94 4.55 3.24
CA GLY A 506 -5.46 4.36 1.86
C GLY A 506 -5.77 5.48 0.85
N SER A 507 -6.87 6.23 0.98
CA SER A 507 -7.26 7.17 -0.10
C SER A 507 -6.35 8.39 -0.30
N THR A 508 -5.51 8.72 0.69
CA THR A 508 -4.50 9.77 0.55
C THR A 508 -3.43 9.37 -0.47
N VAL A 509 -2.85 8.19 -0.33
CA VAL A 509 -1.88 7.62 -1.29
C VAL A 509 -2.53 7.45 -2.65
N ALA A 510 -3.72 6.85 -2.68
CA ALA A 510 -4.47 6.60 -3.90
C ALA A 510 -4.78 7.89 -4.70
N GLY A 511 -5.16 8.97 -4.02
CA GLY A 511 -5.41 10.26 -4.63
C GLY A 511 -4.15 10.84 -5.27
N LEU A 512 -3.02 10.81 -4.55
CA LEU A 512 -1.74 11.26 -5.09
C LEU A 512 -1.36 10.49 -6.36
N ILE A 513 -1.49 9.16 -6.35
CA ILE A 513 -1.23 8.31 -7.52
C ILE A 513 -2.11 8.75 -8.69
N ALA A 514 -3.42 8.84 -8.50
CA ALA A 514 -4.35 9.23 -9.55
C ALA A 514 -4.03 10.62 -10.14
N GLY A 515 -3.78 11.60 -9.28
CA GLY A 515 -3.48 12.97 -9.70
C GLY A 515 -2.17 13.08 -10.47
N PHE A 516 -1.10 12.42 -10.01
CA PHE A 516 0.18 12.42 -10.73
C PHE A 516 0.12 11.64 -12.05
N LYS A 517 -0.67 10.55 -12.13
CA LYS A 517 -0.91 9.85 -13.39
C LYS A 517 -1.65 10.70 -14.41
N LEU A 518 -2.62 11.50 -13.97
CA LEU A 518 -3.29 12.45 -14.85
C LEU A 518 -2.30 13.52 -15.35
N LEU A 519 -1.43 14.04 -14.49
CA LEU A 519 -0.37 14.98 -14.90
C LEU A 519 0.59 14.36 -15.92
N GLU A 520 1.06 13.14 -15.69
CA GLU A 520 1.94 12.41 -16.63
C GLU A 520 1.26 12.25 -18.00
N LYS A 521 -0.01 11.87 -18.03
CA LYS A 521 -0.79 11.76 -19.27
C LYS A 521 -0.95 13.09 -20.00
N MET A 522 -1.21 14.17 -19.26
CA MET A 522 -1.33 15.52 -19.82
C MET A 522 -0.02 15.96 -20.47
N GLN A 523 1.12 15.69 -19.83
CA GLN A 523 2.46 15.97 -20.36
C GLN A 523 2.72 15.21 -21.66
N LEU A 524 2.39 13.91 -21.70
CA LEU A 524 2.52 13.08 -22.91
C LEU A 524 1.63 13.58 -24.07
N SER A 525 0.41 14.03 -23.76
CA SER A 525 -0.57 14.47 -24.76
C SER A 525 -0.27 15.85 -25.35
N ALA A 526 0.41 16.72 -24.60
CA ALA A 526 0.77 18.07 -25.02
C ALA A 526 1.88 18.14 -26.09
N GLY A 527 2.29 17.00 -26.67
CA GLY A 527 3.33 16.98 -27.69
C GLY A 527 4.72 17.34 -27.14
N GLN A 528 4.91 17.35 -25.81
CA GLN A 528 6.22 17.27 -25.19
C GLN A 528 6.78 15.88 -25.51
N ARG A 529 7.27 15.69 -26.75
CA ARG A 529 8.11 14.56 -27.09
C ARG A 529 9.18 14.51 -26.00
N PRO A 530 9.49 13.33 -25.43
CA PRO A 530 10.74 13.18 -24.72
C PRO A 530 11.82 13.49 -25.76
N THR A 531 12.30 14.73 -25.76
CA THR A 531 13.60 15.02 -26.31
C THR A 531 14.53 14.08 -25.56
N THR A 532 15.54 13.56 -26.21
CA THR A 532 16.34 12.42 -25.74
C THR A 532 17.05 12.65 -24.39
N ASN A 533 16.83 13.80 -23.72
CA ASN A 533 17.29 14.20 -22.39
C ASN A 533 16.18 14.72 -21.42
N THR A 534 14.87 14.68 -21.73
CA THR A 534 13.81 15.29 -20.88
C THR A 534 12.78 14.31 -20.32
N THR A 535 13.08 13.02 -20.24
CA THR A 535 12.23 12.08 -19.51
C THR A 535 12.56 12.20 -18.02
N PHE A 536 11.75 12.93 -17.26
CA PHE A 536 11.92 12.97 -15.82
C PHE A 536 11.90 11.55 -15.24
N PRO A 537 12.78 11.24 -14.26
CA PRO A 537 12.77 9.93 -13.63
C PRO A 537 11.43 9.71 -12.91
N PRO A 538 10.91 8.46 -12.87
CA PRO A 538 9.60 8.17 -12.31
C PRO A 538 9.59 8.52 -10.82
N ARG A 539 8.62 9.33 -10.39
CA ARG A 539 8.44 9.65 -8.97
C ARG A 539 7.88 8.45 -8.21
N LYS A 540 8.26 8.34 -6.93
CA LYS A 540 7.87 7.26 -6.04
C LYS A 540 7.01 7.81 -4.90
N ILE A 541 5.73 7.46 -4.92
CA ILE A 541 4.81 7.76 -3.83
C ILE A 541 4.86 6.58 -2.86
N VAL A 542 5.47 6.78 -1.71
CA VAL A 542 5.71 5.75 -0.70
C VAL A 542 4.73 5.95 0.46
N GLY A 543 3.76 5.05 0.55
CA GLY A 543 2.81 5.00 1.66
C GLY A 543 3.37 4.19 2.82
N ILE A 544 3.69 4.84 3.95
CA ILE A 544 4.10 4.12 5.16
C ILE A 544 2.85 3.60 5.88
N LEU A 545 2.72 2.27 5.94
CA LEU A 545 1.64 1.61 6.66
C LEU A 545 1.83 1.83 8.16
N ASN A 546 0.77 2.22 8.85
CA ASN A 546 0.81 2.48 10.29
C ASN A 546 -0.09 1.54 11.11
N SER A 547 -0.81 0.64 10.42
CA SER A 547 -1.79 -0.27 11.01
C SER A 547 -2.28 -1.35 10.02
N PRO A 548 -1.43 -2.28 9.55
CA PRO A 548 -1.91 -3.39 8.77
C PRO A 548 -2.73 -4.34 9.66
N THR A 549 -4.06 -4.30 9.55
CA THR A 549 -4.92 -5.36 10.09
C THR A 549 -4.98 -6.57 9.17
N ASN A 550 -4.40 -6.43 7.97
CA ASN A 550 -4.29 -7.43 6.93
C ASN A 550 -2.86 -7.40 6.35
N PRO A 551 -2.43 -8.43 5.61
CA PRO A 551 -1.14 -8.41 4.91
C PRO A 551 -0.98 -7.19 4.00
N GLN A 552 0.27 -6.76 3.76
CA GLN A 552 0.58 -5.57 2.98
C GLN A 552 -0.11 -5.59 1.60
N GLU A 553 -0.17 -6.74 0.94
CA GLU A 553 -0.77 -6.93 -0.38
C GLU A 553 -2.27 -6.59 -0.40
N TRP A 554 -2.96 -6.82 0.72
CA TRP A 554 -4.37 -6.42 0.87
C TRP A 554 -4.50 -4.90 0.87
N HIS A 555 -3.60 -4.21 1.56
CA HIS A 555 -3.59 -2.75 1.60
C HIS A 555 -3.19 -2.15 0.24
N GLU A 556 -2.24 -2.78 -0.46
CA GLU A 556 -1.84 -2.39 -1.82
C GLU A 556 -3.00 -2.52 -2.81
N GLU A 557 -3.72 -3.65 -2.80
CA GLU A 557 -4.89 -3.84 -3.66
C GLU A 557 -5.99 -2.82 -3.33
N ARG A 558 -6.20 -2.54 -2.04
CA ARG A 558 -7.16 -1.53 -1.61
C ARG A 558 -6.78 -0.12 -2.11
N VAL A 559 -5.50 0.26 -2.01
CA VAL A 559 -4.99 1.55 -2.52
C VAL A 559 -5.11 1.60 -4.04
N LEU A 560 -4.76 0.52 -4.75
CA LEU A 560 -4.88 0.42 -6.21
C LEU A 560 -6.33 0.65 -6.66
N ARG A 561 -7.30 -0.01 -6.01
CA ARG A 561 -8.72 0.17 -6.29
C ARG A 561 -9.17 1.62 -6.10
N PHE A 562 -8.80 2.24 -4.97
CA PHE A 562 -9.13 3.64 -4.73
C PHE A 562 -8.45 4.58 -5.72
N ALA A 563 -7.22 4.28 -6.15
CA ALA A 563 -6.49 5.11 -7.11
C ALA A 563 -7.15 5.04 -8.48
N ARG A 564 -7.57 3.84 -8.90
CA ARG A 564 -8.33 3.63 -10.14
C ARG A 564 -9.68 4.32 -10.12
N GLN A 565 -10.40 4.24 -9.00
CA GLN A 565 -11.67 4.92 -8.82
C GLN A 565 -11.51 6.45 -8.92
N ALA A 566 -10.56 7.02 -8.18
CA ALA A 566 -10.26 8.45 -8.29
C ALA A 566 -9.81 8.82 -9.71
N GLY A 567 -8.94 8.00 -10.31
CA GLY A 567 -8.46 8.12 -11.69
C GLY A 567 -9.59 8.23 -12.71
N GLN A 568 -10.58 7.34 -12.62
CA GLN A 568 -11.77 7.37 -13.47
C GLN A 568 -12.53 8.69 -13.35
N LEU A 569 -12.77 9.14 -12.11
CA LEU A 569 -13.53 10.37 -11.84
C LEU A 569 -12.83 11.61 -12.38
N ILE A 570 -11.49 11.64 -12.34
CA ILE A 570 -10.70 12.81 -12.76
C ILE A 570 -10.34 12.83 -14.25
N GLY A 571 -10.72 11.82 -15.03
CA GLY A 571 -10.51 11.79 -16.49
C GLY A 571 -9.40 10.87 -17.00
N LEU A 572 -8.93 9.90 -16.21
CA LEU A 572 -8.22 8.76 -16.78
C LEU A 572 -9.24 7.89 -17.53
N PHE A 573 -8.94 7.56 -18.79
CA PHE A 573 -9.90 6.90 -19.69
C PHE A 573 -9.94 5.39 -19.42
N ASN A 574 -8.79 4.82 -19.06
CA ASN A 574 -8.66 3.42 -18.72
C ASN A 574 -7.74 3.26 -17.49
N PRO A 575 -8.22 3.64 -16.29
CA PRO A 575 -7.42 3.59 -15.07
C PRO A 575 -6.90 2.18 -14.74
N ASN A 576 -7.52 1.11 -15.24
CA ASN A 576 -7.03 -0.25 -15.06
C ASN A 576 -5.71 -0.52 -15.78
N ILE A 577 -5.43 0.22 -16.86
CA ILE A 577 -4.17 0.18 -17.61
C ILE A 577 -3.23 1.32 -17.17
N GLU A 578 -3.78 2.52 -16.95
CA GLU A 578 -3.01 3.73 -16.63
C GLU A 578 -2.48 3.71 -15.18
N ILE A 579 -3.13 2.99 -14.27
CA ILE A 579 -2.70 2.80 -12.88
C ILE A 579 -2.52 1.30 -12.61
N THR A 580 -1.27 0.92 -12.38
CA THR A 580 -0.86 -0.48 -12.19
C THR A 580 -0.37 -0.72 -10.75
N ARG A 581 -0.05 -1.98 -10.43
CA ARG A 581 0.47 -2.35 -9.10
C ARG A 581 1.82 -1.71 -8.82
N GLU A 582 2.61 -1.47 -9.87
CA GLU A 582 3.92 -0.83 -9.82
C GLU A 582 3.85 0.65 -9.40
N ASP A 583 2.67 1.26 -9.44
CA ASP A 583 2.47 2.62 -8.93
C ASP A 583 2.22 2.67 -7.42
N VAL A 584 1.83 1.53 -6.83
CA VAL A 584 1.48 1.40 -5.41
C VAL A 584 2.69 0.90 -4.64
N HIS A 585 3.38 1.80 -3.94
CA HIS A 585 4.49 1.44 -3.06
C HIS A 585 4.07 1.64 -1.61
N LEU A 586 3.86 0.53 -0.89
CA LEU A 586 3.62 0.55 0.55
C LEU A 586 4.81 -0.03 1.30
N ASP A 587 5.08 0.49 2.49
CA ASP A 587 6.12 -0.03 3.37
C ASP A 587 5.54 -0.27 4.76
N SER A 588 5.54 -1.53 5.18
CA SER A 588 5.04 -2.00 6.48
C SER A 588 6.11 -2.16 7.56
N ARG A 589 7.40 -1.95 7.24
CA ARG A 589 8.50 -2.17 8.20
C ARG A 589 8.44 -1.25 9.41
N PHE A 590 7.82 -0.08 9.27
CA PHE A 590 7.75 0.98 10.30
C PHE A 590 6.42 1.02 11.04
N VAL A 591 5.64 -0.07 10.96
CA VAL A 591 4.41 -0.23 11.76
C VAL A 591 4.73 -0.32 13.25
N GLY A 592 5.89 -0.88 13.59
CA GLY A 592 6.29 -1.08 14.97
C GLY A 592 5.50 -2.17 15.68
N GLU A 593 5.28 -1.97 16.97
CA GLU A 593 4.52 -2.88 17.84
C GLU A 593 3.00 -2.89 17.55
N GLY A 594 2.51 -1.98 16.72
CA GLY A 594 1.12 -1.98 16.27
C GLY A 594 0.51 -0.59 16.12
N TYR A 595 -0.77 -0.57 15.77
CA TYR A 595 -1.50 0.67 15.54
C TYR A 595 -1.75 1.44 16.83
N GLY A 596 -1.27 2.67 16.90
CA GLY A 596 -1.37 3.49 18.11
C GLY A 596 -0.49 3.00 19.26
N VAL A 597 0.40 2.02 19.03
CA VAL A 597 1.45 1.64 19.98
C VAL A 597 2.73 2.35 19.58
N ILE A 598 3.40 2.93 20.57
CA ILE A 598 4.63 3.69 20.39
C ILE A 598 5.85 2.85 20.80
N ASP A 599 6.75 2.65 19.83
CA ASP A 599 8.04 1.98 20.02
C ASP A 599 9.21 2.98 20.16
N ASP A 600 10.39 2.46 20.47
CA ASP A 600 11.60 3.26 20.68
C ASP A 600 12.05 4.00 19.41
N GLU A 601 11.90 3.39 18.24
CA GLU A 601 12.28 4.03 16.98
C GLU A 601 11.36 5.23 16.67
N THR A 602 10.06 5.09 16.94
CA THR A 602 9.06 6.15 16.83
C THR A 602 9.38 7.28 17.82
N ARG A 603 9.66 6.99 19.09
CA ARG A 603 10.07 7.99 20.11
C ARG A 603 11.33 8.75 19.68
N LYS A 604 12.35 8.02 19.21
CA LYS A 604 13.60 8.60 18.74
C LYS A 604 13.38 9.53 17.55
N THR A 605 12.60 9.10 16.56
CA THR A 605 12.27 9.95 15.40
C THR A 605 11.48 11.19 15.80
N MET A 606 10.51 11.08 16.72
CA MET A 606 9.79 12.24 17.24
C MET A 606 10.77 13.24 17.86
N SER A 607 11.70 12.76 18.69
CA SER A 607 12.73 13.60 19.31
C SER A 607 13.63 14.26 18.26
N ILE A 608 14.14 13.50 17.28
CA ILE A 608 14.93 14.05 16.17
C ILE A 608 14.18 15.17 15.46
N MET A 609 12.95 14.92 15.03
CA MET A 609 12.17 15.87 14.23
C MET A 609 11.83 17.15 15.03
N ALA A 610 11.53 17.00 16.33
CA ALA A 610 11.29 18.12 17.22
C ALA A 610 12.57 18.93 17.47
N GLU A 611 13.69 18.28 17.79
CA GLU A 611 14.95 18.94 18.14
C GLU A 611 15.67 19.56 16.95
N THR A 612 15.53 18.98 15.75
CA THR A 612 16.24 19.48 14.56
C THR A 612 15.45 20.50 13.76
N GLU A 613 14.13 20.35 13.68
CA GLU A 613 13.29 21.13 12.77
C GLU A 613 12.12 21.83 13.48
N ALA A 614 12.02 21.72 14.81
CA ALA A 614 10.85 22.18 15.59
C ALA A 614 9.52 21.63 15.04
N LEU A 615 9.56 20.42 14.45
CA LEU A 615 8.42 19.80 13.80
C LEU A 615 7.84 18.69 14.68
N ILE A 616 6.70 18.99 15.30
CA ILE A 616 6.02 18.06 16.20
C ILE A 616 5.21 17.05 15.41
N LEU A 617 5.56 15.78 15.58
CA LEU A 617 4.88 14.63 14.98
C LEU A 617 4.00 13.91 16.01
N ASP A 618 2.96 13.24 15.53
CA ASP A 618 2.14 12.35 16.34
C ASP A 618 2.70 10.91 16.32
N PRO A 619 2.57 10.14 17.42
CA PRO A 619 3.14 8.80 17.54
C PRO A 619 2.41 7.73 16.70
N VAL A 620 1.20 8.03 16.21
CA VAL A 620 0.33 7.04 15.55
C VAL A 620 0.53 7.02 14.04
N TYR A 621 0.76 8.19 13.43
CA TYR A 621 0.82 8.34 11.98
C TYR A 621 2.14 8.96 11.51
N THR A 622 2.37 10.24 11.82
CA THR A 622 3.40 11.07 11.18
C THR A 622 4.81 10.72 11.65
N ALA A 623 4.99 10.33 12.91
CA ALA A 623 6.28 9.83 13.41
C ALA A 623 6.72 8.56 12.66
N LYS A 624 5.81 7.60 12.46
CA LYS A 624 6.11 6.36 11.71
C LYS A 624 6.48 6.64 10.25
N VAL A 625 5.81 7.61 9.62
CA VAL A 625 6.17 8.06 8.27
C VAL A 625 7.57 8.67 8.24
N ALA A 626 7.88 9.54 9.19
CA ALA A 626 9.19 10.15 9.30
C ALA A 626 10.27 9.10 9.56
N THR A 627 10.01 8.09 10.41
CA THR A 627 10.93 6.97 10.65
C THR A 627 11.24 6.25 9.34
N GLY A 628 10.19 5.90 8.58
CA GLY A 628 10.37 5.26 7.28
C GLY A 628 11.13 6.12 6.29
N MET A 629 10.81 7.41 6.20
CA MET A 629 11.54 8.35 5.34
C MET A 629 13.03 8.42 5.70
N LEU A 630 13.37 8.55 6.99
CA LEU A 630 14.75 8.62 7.46
C LEU A 630 15.53 7.33 7.10
N GLN A 631 14.92 6.16 7.31
CA GLN A 631 15.53 4.88 6.96
C GLN A 631 15.73 4.72 5.44
N TRP A 632 14.79 5.18 4.63
CA TRP A 632 14.92 5.17 3.17
C TRP A 632 16.02 6.12 2.67
N THR A 633 16.12 7.30 3.27
CA THR A 633 17.11 8.33 2.90
C THR A 633 18.53 7.98 3.34
N GLN A 634 18.68 7.23 4.43
CA GLN A 634 19.95 6.70 4.90
C GLN A 634 20.37 5.38 4.20
N GLY A 635 19.44 4.73 3.50
CA GLY A 635 19.66 3.47 2.81
C GLY A 635 20.20 3.60 1.39
N GLN A 636 20.63 2.47 0.81
CA GLN A 636 21.17 2.42 -0.55
C GLN A 636 20.12 2.64 -1.65
N VAL A 637 18.82 2.61 -1.32
CA VAL A 637 17.71 2.70 -2.29
C VAL A 637 17.75 4.03 -3.05
N MET A 638 17.85 5.16 -2.34
CA MET A 638 17.89 6.48 -2.99
C MET A 638 19.22 6.73 -3.69
N ALA A 639 20.33 6.21 -3.16
CA ALA A 639 21.63 6.26 -3.84
C ALA A 639 21.61 5.48 -5.16
N ASN A 640 20.96 4.32 -5.21
CA ASN A 640 20.79 3.53 -6.43
C ASN A 640 19.86 4.22 -7.42
N TYR A 641 18.76 4.81 -6.95
CA TYR A 641 17.86 5.62 -7.78
C TYR A 641 18.60 6.79 -8.42
N ALA A 642 19.35 7.55 -7.62
CA ALA A 642 20.15 8.67 -8.10
C ALA A 642 21.17 8.22 -9.15
N ARG A 643 21.90 7.13 -8.91
CA ARG A 643 22.86 6.57 -9.86
C ARG A 643 22.20 6.11 -11.16
N GLN A 644 21.08 5.39 -11.06
CA GLN A 644 20.32 4.88 -12.21
C GLN A 644 19.85 6.01 -13.13
N HIS A 645 19.57 7.19 -12.56
CA HIS A 645 19.03 8.34 -13.27
C HIS A 645 20.02 9.50 -13.43
N GLY A 646 21.29 9.31 -13.06
CA GLY A 646 22.33 10.34 -13.18
C GLY A 646 22.09 11.60 -12.34
N LEU A 647 21.42 11.48 -11.19
CA LEU A 647 21.06 12.59 -10.32
C LEU A 647 22.14 12.85 -9.27
N GLU A 648 22.60 14.09 -9.16
CA GLU A 648 23.46 14.54 -8.06
C GLU A 648 22.69 14.87 -6.78
N ASN A 649 21.39 15.16 -6.92
CA ASN A 649 20.49 15.51 -5.83
C ASN A 649 19.14 14.81 -6.00
N VAL A 650 18.66 14.18 -4.93
CA VAL A 650 17.32 13.58 -4.83
C VAL A 650 16.48 14.45 -3.90
N ASN A 651 15.31 14.88 -4.38
CA ASN A 651 14.37 15.66 -3.58
C ASN A 651 13.31 14.74 -2.98
N VAL A 652 13.14 14.84 -1.67
CA VAL A 652 12.20 14.04 -0.89
C VAL A 652 11.15 14.98 -0.30
N LEU A 653 9.88 14.63 -0.45
CA LEU A 653 8.76 15.34 0.16
C LEU A 653 8.12 14.47 1.24
N PHE A 654 8.15 14.94 2.48
CA PHE A 654 7.33 14.42 3.57
C PHE A 654 6.00 15.17 3.62
N ILE A 655 4.88 14.47 3.50
CA ILE A 655 3.56 15.10 3.71
C ILE A 655 3.18 14.96 5.18
N HIS A 656 3.26 16.06 5.92
CA HIS A 656 2.86 16.12 7.31
C HIS A 656 1.32 16.17 7.40
N THR A 657 0.68 15.02 7.61
CA THR A 657 -0.79 14.90 7.55
C THR A 657 -1.55 15.41 8.79
N GLY A 658 -0.83 15.90 9.81
CA GLY A 658 -1.36 16.38 11.08
C GLY A 658 -1.44 15.27 12.13
N GLY A 659 -2.25 15.49 13.16
CA GLY A 659 -2.56 14.48 14.18
C GLY A 659 -1.99 14.77 15.57
N GLN A 660 -1.32 15.90 15.77
CA GLN A 660 -0.65 16.27 17.01
C GLN A 660 -1.61 16.38 18.21
N ALA A 661 -2.91 16.57 17.96
CA ALA A 661 -3.94 16.61 19.00
C ALA A 661 -4.04 15.32 19.84
N VAL A 662 -3.47 14.20 19.38
CA VAL A 662 -3.43 12.95 20.15
C VAL A 662 -2.36 12.95 21.24
N LEU A 663 -1.35 13.83 21.18
CA LEU A 663 -0.18 13.79 22.08
C LEU A 663 -0.53 13.75 23.58
N PRO A 664 -1.53 14.52 24.08
CA PRO A 664 -1.91 14.42 25.50
C PRO A 664 -2.37 13.03 25.93
N ALA A 665 -2.85 12.19 25.01
CA ALA A 665 -3.26 10.81 25.31
C ALA A 665 -2.08 9.86 25.51
N TYR A 666 -0.86 10.28 25.20
CA TYR A 666 0.38 9.50 25.34
C TYR A 666 1.36 10.13 26.37
N PHE A 667 0.85 11.01 27.24
CA PHE A 667 1.67 11.81 28.16
C PHE A 667 2.55 10.97 29.10
N ASP A 668 2.10 9.77 29.47
CA ASP A 668 2.71 8.85 30.43
C ASP A 668 3.59 7.78 29.77
N GLN A 669 3.79 7.85 28.45
CA GLN A 669 4.55 6.86 27.67
C GLN A 669 5.96 7.33 27.29
N HIS A 670 6.50 8.32 28.01
CA HIS A 670 7.84 8.89 27.83
C HIS A 670 8.17 9.18 26.36
N LEU A 671 7.49 10.17 25.77
CA LEU A 671 7.62 10.50 24.34
C LEU A 671 9.01 11.00 23.92
N ALA A 672 9.78 11.55 24.87
CA ALA A 672 11.20 11.83 24.70
C ALA A 672 11.99 10.57 25.12
N GLY A 673 13.02 10.21 24.35
CA GLY A 673 13.97 9.18 24.80
C GLY A 673 14.58 9.53 26.17
N PRO A 674 15.24 8.59 26.86
CA PRO A 674 15.97 8.95 28.07
C PRO A 674 16.87 10.14 27.74
N ILE A 675 16.73 11.22 28.50
CA ILE A 675 17.71 12.30 28.50
C ILE A 675 19.00 11.59 28.92
N GLU A 676 19.90 11.30 27.98
CA GLU A 676 21.27 11.00 28.34
C GLU A 676 21.74 12.27 29.06
N SER A 677 21.76 12.21 30.38
CA SER A 677 22.44 13.21 31.18
C SER A 677 23.88 13.18 30.68
N SER A 678 24.24 14.14 29.83
CA SER A 678 25.63 14.40 29.52
C SER A 678 26.29 14.66 30.85
N GLN A 679 27.04 13.69 31.37
CA GLN A 679 28.08 13.98 32.32
C GLN A 679 29.10 14.83 31.59
N THR A 680 28.93 16.16 31.66
CA THR A 680 29.98 17.18 31.71
C THR A 680 29.37 18.48 32.19
#